data_AF-A0A1V5MB87-F1
#
_entry.id   AF-A0A1V5MB87-F1
#
_cell.length_a   1.000
_cell.length_b   1.000
_cell.length_c   1.000
_cell.angle_alpha   90.00
_cell.angle_beta   90.00
_cell.angle_gamma   90.00
#
_symmetry.space_group_name_H-M   'P 1'
#
loop_
_entity.id
_entity.type
_entity.pdbx_description
1 polymer ?
#
loop_
_entity_poly.entity_id
_entity_poly.type
_entity_poly.pdbx_seq_one_letter_code
_entity_poly.pdbx_strand_id
1 'polypeptide(L)'
;MATKDIDRYSEKEASSPANQTEKSGQFERPEQSDSLAKNVSQPDLIDSFRSAPSALFRPDSSSGEASKQFGNLQIVSDGRDGRQVDRSPAYVSDGRDGRQVDRSPAYVSDGRDGRPLNSAEIRNASSEAVRTPIEAAQDRLLQASEASQPGSSRDLRERMQAFEASARGRGLSQEEIIKTYGEVGKLLEAKDNPEVPITAEQRRALARQILEHAANPTGIDQGQHNTCNVATLEVRNYWRNPSEAARIVADVATTGRYVSRNGTTVVVDDQSLVPRNGAESLRKTDGVRDFAGQIFQVAAVNLYYQKENPNVRYEQRAPQPGRTPPDSGERLMDYSTNPPTEVGRPNLLFRTLGADDAGKRQPDLTTDRLRLIGNEISGERSGDWLLDYGNVRSPQELQERIEAAKRDGNMPLVVMVHTGNQPFFSDSGNGAAGGSGGWHVVNITDYTPGNPPKVAIDNQWGSDRDRLSGAKQVSSDMLYFTMSDPRNSTRAREMMLRAGEMQKEGVMDERFHLEALRRMHVSGNFSENIYHHLFRASIRNFDSAYYKANPPLPFSNDTWNLRMQAVAAMPLQSQIEMFNQMRNSGSISKETFSSVVVDIYGRSQNQGNSERNNRFHIAAQMREIIQSLPPGEQMAFRQEMLRAVGQHRRS
;
A
#
# COMPACT_ATOMS: atom_id res chain seq x y z
N MET A 1 36.44 -19.50 41.60
CA MET A 1 37.24 -19.51 42.83
C MET A 1 38.67 -19.86 42.47
N ALA A 2 39.63 -19.24 43.17
CA ALA A 2 41.08 -19.27 42.97
C ALA A 2 41.66 -18.26 41.95
N THR A 3 42.37 -17.32 42.54
CA THR A 3 43.05 -16.08 42.12
C THR A 3 44.48 -16.31 41.62
N LYS A 4 45.09 -15.22 41.12
CA LYS A 4 46.53 -14.88 40.99
C LYS A 4 47.16 -15.11 39.62
N ASP A 5 48.06 -14.27 39.11
CA ASP A 5 48.61 -12.97 39.54
C ASP A 5 49.20 -12.29 38.29
N ILE A 6 49.33 -10.97 38.40
CA ILE A 6 49.91 -10.02 37.45
C ILE A 6 51.44 -10.17 37.44
N ASP A 7 52.08 -10.04 36.27
CA ASP A 7 53.46 -9.55 36.20
C ASP A 7 53.65 -8.56 35.03
N ARG A 8 54.24 -7.41 35.41
CA ARG A 8 54.66 -6.29 34.57
C ARG A 8 56.11 -6.52 34.14
N TYR A 9 56.46 -6.09 32.94
CA TYR A 9 57.82 -5.66 32.60
C TYR A 9 57.77 -4.34 31.81
N SER A 10 58.28 -3.28 32.43
CA SER A 10 58.97 -2.15 31.79
C SER A 10 60.33 -2.68 31.26
N GLU A 11 61.09 -2.09 30.34
CA GLU A 11 61.46 -0.70 30.07
C GLU A 11 62.46 -0.76 28.88
N LYS A 12 62.48 0.23 27.97
CA LYS A 12 63.74 0.91 27.56
C LYS A 12 63.50 1.99 26.50
N GLU A 13 63.99 3.17 26.87
CA GLU A 13 64.06 4.44 26.13
C GLU A 13 65.18 4.47 25.07
N ALA A 14 65.05 5.36 24.09
CA ALA A 14 66.16 6.11 23.50
C ALA A 14 65.70 7.43 22.82
N SER A 15 65.92 8.54 23.54
CA SER A 15 66.46 9.85 23.11
C SER A 15 66.02 10.57 21.80
N SER A 16 65.40 11.74 22.04
CA SER A 16 65.33 13.07 21.35
C SER A 16 66.59 13.57 20.59
N PRO A 17 66.55 14.67 19.75
CA PRO A 17 65.91 15.97 20.07
C PRO A 17 65.30 16.86 18.95
N ALA A 18 64.33 17.67 19.42
CA ALA A 18 64.06 19.10 19.18
C ALA A 18 64.11 19.73 17.77
N ASN A 19 62.97 20.35 17.37
CA ASN A 19 62.96 21.77 17.06
C ASN A 19 61.58 22.41 17.29
N GLN A 20 61.57 23.53 18.00
CA GLN A 20 60.41 24.34 18.36
C GLN A 20 60.06 25.31 17.23
N THR A 21 58.76 25.53 16.99
CA THR A 21 58.26 26.85 16.59
C THR A 21 56.81 26.99 17.03
N GLU A 22 56.59 27.91 17.96
CA GLU A 22 55.29 28.37 18.45
C GLU A 22 54.54 29.12 17.34
N LYS A 23 53.25 28.82 17.15
CA LYS A 23 52.25 29.83 16.76
C LYS A 23 50.91 29.47 17.36
N SER A 24 50.44 30.37 18.23
CA SER A 24 49.11 30.46 18.81
C SER A 24 48.02 30.52 17.74
N GLY A 25 47.13 29.53 17.73
CA GLY A 25 45.91 29.50 16.93
C GLY A 25 44.68 29.81 17.79
N GLN A 26 43.93 30.82 17.35
CA GLN A 26 42.74 31.36 17.98
C GLN A 26 41.57 30.36 17.97
N PHE A 27 40.71 30.49 18.99
CA PHE A 27 39.38 29.88 19.05
C PHE A 27 38.53 30.32 17.86
N GLU A 28 38.24 29.39 16.94
CA GLU A 28 37.19 29.55 15.94
C GLU A 28 35.84 29.08 16.52
N ARG A 29 34.88 30.00 16.51
CA ARG A 29 33.45 29.75 16.72
C ARG A 29 32.87 29.02 15.49
N PRO A 30 31.85 28.18 15.65
CA PRO A 30 31.19 27.57 14.50
C PRO A 30 30.44 28.63 13.68
N GLU A 31 30.76 28.64 12.39
CA GLU A 31 30.18 29.51 11.37
C GLU A 31 28.66 29.33 11.27
N GLN A 32 27.98 30.48 11.36
CA GLN A 32 26.64 30.68 10.86
C GLN A 32 26.70 30.65 9.33
N SER A 33 25.97 29.73 8.69
CA SER A 33 25.74 29.79 7.25
C SER A 33 24.70 30.88 6.93
N ASP A 34 25.19 32.00 6.41
CA ASP A 34 24.43 33.07 5.75
C ASP A 34 23.56 32.49 4.61
N SER A 35 22.25 32.81 4.52
CA SER A 35 21.65 34.13 4.29
C SER A 35 21.89 34.69 2.87
N LEU A 36 21.54 33.90 1.85
CA LEU A 36 21.26 34.41 0.50
C LEU A 36 19.76 34.46 0.24
N ALA A 37 19.10 35.43 0.87
CA ALA A 37 17.83 35.96 0.41
C ALA A 37 17.98 37.47 0.26
N LYS A 38 18.23 37.93 -0.96
CA LYS A 38 18.10 39.35 -1.32
C LYS A 38 17.16 39.50 -2.51
N ASN A 39 16.03 40.12 -2.19
CA ASN A 39 15.32 41.13 -2.97
C ASN A 39 14.95 40.78 -4.41
N VAL A 40 13.81 40.10 -4.54
CA VAL A 40 12.84 40.44 -5.59
C VAL A 40 11.70 41.19 -4.91
N SER A 41 11.62 42.49 -5.18
CA SER A 41 10.51 43.36 -4.80
C SER A 41 9.23 42.79 -5.41
N GLN A 42 8.33 42.25 -4.58
CA GLN A 42 6.96 41.89 -4.96
C GLN A 42 6.00 43.00 -4.55
N PRO A 43 5.45 43.76 -5.52
CA PRO A 43 4.13 44.36 -5.37
C PRO A 43 3.04 43.61 -6.16
N ASP A 44 3.38 42.87 -7.22
CA ASP A 44 2.38 42.53 -8.26
C ASP A 44 1.62 41.20 -8.10
N LEU A 45 1.92 40.39 -7.07
CA LEU A 45 1.25 39.10 -6.84
C LEU A 45 0.24 39.10 -5.68
N ILE A 46 0.27 40.13 -4.82
CA ILE A 46 -0.69 40.27 -3.71
C ILE A 46 -2.03 40.85 -4.19
N ASP A 47 -2.03 41.66 -5.26
CA ASP A 47 -3.27 42.20 -5.85
C ASP A 47 -4.04 41.18 -6.70
N SER A 48 -3.40 40.08 -7.10
CA SER A 48 -4.06 38.96 -7.79
C SER A 48 -4.96 38.12 -6.86
N PHE A 49 -4.73 38.19 -5.53
CA PHE A 49 -5.46 37.37 -4.55
C PHE A 49 -6.53 38.14 -3.77
N ARG A 50 -6.53 39.48 -3.79
CA ARG A 50 -7.60 40.26 -3.14
C ARG A 50 -8.90 40.32 -3.95
N SER A 51 -8.86 40.01 -5.24
CA SER A 51 -10.02 40.05 -6.15
C SER A 51 -10.63 38.67 -6.45
N ALA A 52 -10.10 37.57 -5.92
CA ALA A 52 -10.51 36.21 -6.29
C ALA A 52 -10.77 35.24 -5.12
N PRO A 53 -11.81 35.47 -4.30
CA PRO A 53 -12.61 34.34 -3.80
C PRO A 53 -14.10 34.44 -4.16
N SER A 54 -14.54 35.53 -4.79
CA SER A 54 -15.97 35.74 -5.12
C SER A 54 -16.35 35.33 -6.54
N ALA A 55 -15.38 35.27 -7.47
CA ALA A 55 -15.64 35.01 -8.89
C ALA A 55 -15.74 33.52 -9.26
N LEU A 56 -15.32 32.60 -8.37
CA LEU A 56 -15.42 31.15 -8.57
C LEU A 56 -16.82 30.57 -8.28
N PHE A 57 -17.76 31.38 -7.78
CA PHE A 57 -19.05 30.92 -7.27
C PHE A 57 -20.24 31.81 -7.66
N ARG A 58 -20.30 32.29 -8.91
CA ARG A 58 -21.54 32.82 -9.48
C ARG A 58 -22.25 31.76 -10.33
N PRO A 59 -23.53 31.45 -10.08
CA PRO A 59 -24.34 30.73 -11.05
C PRO A 59 -24.73 31.73 -12.14
N ASP A 60 -24.16 31.62 -13.35
CA ASP A 60 -24.59 32.44 -14.47
C ASP A 60 -26.00 32.00 -14.91
N SER A 61 -26.96 32.85 -14.61
CA SER A 61 -28.24 32.93 -15.29
C SER A 61 -28.22 34.14 -16.23
N SER A 62 -27.89 33.93 -17.51
CA SER A 62 -28.50 34.64 -18.65
C SER A 62 -27.81 34.25 -19.95
N SER A 63 -28.55 33.51 -20.78
CA SER A 63 -28.35 33.43 -22.23
C SER A 63 -28.68 34.78 -22.87
N GLY A 64 -27.77 35.35 -23.65
CA GLY A 64 -28.03 36.55 -24.44
C GLY A 64 -26.85 36.93 -25.33
N GLU A 65 -26.88 36.45 -26.57
CA GLU A 65 -26.29 37.01 -27.79
C GLU A 65 -24.95 37.77 -27.71
N ALA A 66 -23.89 37.14 -28.24
CA ALA A 66 -22.84 37.86 -28.96
C ALA A 66 -22.23 36.92 -30.03
N SER A 67 -22.75 37.05 -31.26
CA SER A 67 -22.14 36.53 -32.46
C SER A 67 -21.24 37.60 -33.10
N LYS A 68 -20.25 37.13 -33.86
CA LYS A 68 -19.31 37.88 -34.73
C LYS A 68 -18.05 38.41 -34.05
N GLN A 69 -16.99 37.62 -34.15
CA GLN A 69 -15.79 37.96 -34.92
C GLN A 69 -14.82 36.80 -34.77
N PHE A 70 -14.34 36.26 -35.89
CA PHE A 70 -12.93 35.96 -36.17
C PHE A 70 -12.88 35.26 -37.52
N GLY A 71 -12.19 35.91 -38.45
CA GLY A 71 -11.99 35.43 -39.81
C GLY A 71 -10.90 34.37 -39.89
N ASN A 72 -11.07 33.53 -40.91
CA ASN A 72 -10.05 32.98 -41.77
C ASN A 72 -8.76 32.44 -41.13
N LEU A 73 -8.72 31.11 -40.94
CA LEU A 73 -7.51 30.34 -41.14
C LEU A 73 -7.77 29.27 -42.22
N GLN A 74 -7.12 29.44 -43.37
CA GLN A 74 -7.01 28.43 -44.42
C GLN A 74 -6.19 27.26 -43.88
N ILE A 75 -6.78 26.06 -43.89
CA ILE A 75 -6.03 24.81 -43.83
C ILE A 75 -6.12 24.18 -45.22
N VAL A 76 -4.97 24.07 -45.87
CA VAL A 76 -4.76 23.23 -47.03
C VAL A 76 -4.65 21.79 -46.51
N SER A 77 -5.54 20.90 -46.95
CA SER A 77 -5.29 19.47 -46.87
C SER A 77 -5.71 18.80 -48.17
N ASP A 78 -4.71 18.17 -48.79
CA ASP A 78 -4.81 17.40 -50.01
C ASP A 78 -5.74 16.20 -49.85
N GLY A 79 -6.57 15.99 -50.85
CA GLY A 79 -7.42 14.82 -50.99
C GLY A 79 -6.63 13.56 -51.32
N ARG A 80 -7.04 12.44 -50.71
CA ARG A 80 -6.95 11.12 -51.32
C ARG A 80 -8.21 10.32 -50.99
N ASP A 81 -8.95 10.03 -52.05
CA ASP A 81 -10.03 9.05 -52.11
C ASP A 81 -9.52 7.64 -51.83
N GLY A 82 -10.38 6.78 -51.26
CA GLY A 82 -10.14 5.35 -51.32
C GLY A 82 -10.99 4.45 -50.42
N ARG A 83 -12.19 4.12 -50.89
CA ARG A 83 -12.88 2.81 -50.74
C ARG A 83 -13.32 2.34 -49.34
N GLN A 84 -14.63 2.47 -49.11
CA GLN A 84 -15.43 1.58 -48.28
C GLN A 84 -15.40 0.13 -48.81
N VAL A 85 -15.16 -0.83 -47.92
CA VAL A 85 -15.57 -2.23 -48.11
C VAL A 85 -16.19 -2.71 -46.80
N ASP A 86 -17.51 -2.78 -46.80
CA ASP A 86 -18.33 -3.51 -45.82
C ASP A 86 -18.04 -5.01 -45.92
N ARG A 87 -17.69 -5.63 -44.79
CA ARG A 87 -17.74 -7.10 -44.63
C ARG A 87 -18.10 -7.49 -43.20
N SER A 88 -19.39 -7.70 -42.99
CA SER A 88 -19.91 -8.67 -42.02
C SER A 88 -19.97 -10.05 -42.68
N PRO A 89 -19.59 -11.15 -42.01
CA PRO A 89 -20.04 -12.48 -42.40
C PRO A 89 -21.19 -12.93 -41.51
N ALA A 90 -22.32 -13.20 -42.16
CA ALA A 90 -23.44 -13.93 -41.62
C ALA A 90 -23.09 -15.42 -41.46
N TYR A 91 -23.59 -16.01 -40.38
CA TYR A 91 -23.70 -17.45 -40.19
C TYR A 91 -24.59 -18.07 -41.28
N VAL A 92 -24.06 -19.08 -41.97
CA VAL A 92 -24.87 -20.02 -42.77
C VAL A 92 -24.47 -21.42 -42.35
N SER A 93 -25.40 -22.10 -41.68
CA SER A 93 -25.43 -23.55 -41.57
C SER A 93 -26.03 -24.12 -42.84
N ASP A 94 -25.38 -25.08 -43.49
CA ASP A 94 -26.09 -26.26 -44.00
C ASP A 94 -25.15 -27.37 -44.45
N GLY A 95 -25.68 -28.59 -44.46
CA GLY A 95 -25.25 -29.62 -45.42
C GLY A 95 -24.37 -30.74 -44.87
N ARG A 96 -25.02 -31.75 -44.28
CA ARG A 96 -24.56 -33.14 -44.36
C ARG A 96 -24.51 -33.56 -45.82
N ASP A 97 -23.45 -34.24 -46.26
CA ASP A 97 -23.58 -35.56 -46.88
C ASP A 97 -22.24 -36.24 -47.18
N GLY A 98 -22.32 -37.57 -47.22
CA GLY A 98 -21.23 -38.52 -47.10
C GLY A 98 -20.15 -38.50 -48.18
N ARG A 99 -18.97 -38.99 -47.80
CA ARG A 99 -18.19 -39.94 -48.60
C ARG A 99 -17.17 -40.67 -47.72
N GLN A 100 -17.47 -41.95 -47.51
CA GLN A 100 -16.54 -42.96 -47.02
C GLN A 100 -15.45 -43.13 -48.08
N VAL A 101 -14.19 -42.92 -47.70
CA VAL A 101 -13.04 -43.30 -48.51
C VAL A 101 -12.22 -44.29 -47.70
N ASP A 102 -12.22 -45.53 -48.17
CA ASP A 102 -11.34 -46.61 -47.76
C ASP A 102 -9.88 -46.16 -47.78
N ARG A 103 -9.20 -46.26 -46.63
CA ARG A 103 -7.74 -46.28 -46.56
C ARG A 103 -7.30 -47.36 -45.57
N SER A 104 -6.67 -48.38 -46.13
CA SER A 104 -6.05 -49.51 -45.46
C SER A 104 -5.06 -49.08 -44.38
N PRO A 105 -4.94 -49.84 -43.26
CA PRO A 105 -3.97 -49.53 -42.22
C PRO A 105 -2.55 -49.89 -42.67
N ALA A 106 -1.64 -48.93 -42.53
CA ALA A 106 -0.20 -49.16 -42.65
C ALA A 106 0.28 -50.02 -41.47
N TYR A 107 0.81 -51.20 -41.77
CA TYR A 107 1.50 -52.06 -40.80
C TYR A 107 2.84 -51.41 -40.44
N VAL A 108 3.00 -51.03 -39.16
CA VAL A 108 4.30 -50.69 -38.57
C VAL A 108 4.85 -51.97 -37.95
N SER A 109 5.88 -52.55 -38.56
CA SER A 109 6.64 -53.66 -37.97
C SER A 109 7.88 -53.12 -37.25
N ASP A 110 8.02 -53.45 -35.97
CA ASP A 110 9.29 -53.43 -35.26
C ASP A 110 10.23 -54.47 -35.91
N GLY A 111 11.41 -54.00 -36.30
CA GLY A 111 12.41 -54.74 -37.06
C GLY A 111 13.26 -55.73 -36.26
N ARG A 112 12.77 -56.37 -35.19
CA ARG A 112 13.55 -57.45 -34.54
C ARG A 112 12.90 -58.81 -34.36
N ASP A 113 11.58 -59.00 -34.35
CA ASP A 113 11.03 -60.37 -34.16
C ASP A 113 9.71 -60.72 -34.88
N GLY A 114 9.20 -59.88 -35.80
CA GLY A 114 8.11 -60.25 -36.70
C GLY A 114 6.78 -60.69 -36.04
N ARG A 115 6.59 -60.44 -34.74
CA ARG A 115 5.33 -60.71 -34.04
C ARG A 115 4.40 -59.51 -34.20
N PRO A 116 3.12 -59.71 -34.61
CA PRO A 116 2.14 -58.64 -34.61
C PRO A 116 1.90 -58.19 -33.16
N LEU A 117 2.14 -56.90 -32.89
CA LEU A 117 1.82 -56.28 -31.60
C LEU A 117 0.33 -56.46 -31.32
N ASN A 118 0.00 -57.00 -30.15
CA ASN A 118 -1.40 -57.17 -29.79
C ASN A 118 -2.02 -55.79 -29.46
N SER A 119 -3.33 -55.66 -29.64
CA SER A 119 -4.07 -54.40 -29.45
C SER A 119 -3.96 -53.79 -28.04
N ALA A 120 -3.56 -54.58 -27.03
CA ALA A 120 -3.31 -54.12 -25.67
C ALA A 120 -1.88 -53.54 -25.48
N GLU A 121 -0.89 -54.05 -26.22
CA GLU A 121 0.48 -53.49 -26.22
C GLU A 121 0.54 -52.16 -26.96
N ILE A 122 -0.20 -52.00 -28.06
CA ILE A 122 -0.34 -50.71 -28.76
C ILE A 122 -1.09 -49.69 -27.89
N ARG A 123 -2.08 -50.12 -27.09
CA ARG A 123 -2.78 -49.23 -26.14
C ARG A 123 -1.93 -48.85 -24.93
N ASN A 124 -1.09 -49.74 -24.43
CA ASN A 124 -0.16 -49.42 -23.33
C ASN A 124 1.00 -48.54 -23.81
N ALA A 125 1.56 -48.78 -25.00
CA ALA A 125 2.60 -47.92 -25.58
C ALA A 125 2.05 -46.55 -26.05
N SER A 126 0.77 -46.45 -26.40
CA SER A 126 0.10 -45.16 -26.68
C SER A 126 -0.42 -44.45 -25.42
N SER A 127 -0.32 -45.09 -24.24
CA SER A 127 -0.72 -44.50 -22.94
C SER A 127 0.43 -43.82 -22.19
N GLU A 128 1.68 -44.04 -22.61
CA GLU A 128 2.78 -43.10 -22.32
C GLU A 128 2.66 -41.89 -23.27
N ALA A 129 1.52 -41.20 -23.20
CA ALA A 129 1.44 -39.85 -23.74
C ALA A 129 2.57 -39.05 -23.08
N VAL A 130 3.46 -38.49 -23.91
CA VAL A 130 4.60 -37.68 -23.47
C VAL A 130 4.05 -36.57 -22.58
N ARG A 131 4.19 -36.74 -21.25
CA ARG A 131 3.74 -35.75 -20.28
C ARG A 131 4.47 -34.45 -20.53
N THR A 132 3.73 -33.35 -20.55
CA THR A 132 4.34 -32.03 -20.64
C THR A 132 5.18 -31.76 -19.37
N PRO A 133 6.21 -30.90 -19.44
CA PRO A 133 7.02 -30.55 -18.28
C PRO A 133 6.20 -30.01 -17.08
N ILE A 134 5.12 -29.28 -17.37
CA ILE A 134 4.22 -28.76 -16.33
C ILE A 134 3.39 -29.86 -15.67
N GLU A 135 2.87 -30.83 -16.43
CA GLU A 135 2.15 -32.00 -15.87
C GLU A 135 3.09 -32.85 -14.98
N ALA A 136 4.34 -33.04 -15.40
CA ALA A 136 5.33 -33.74 -14.58
C ALA A 136 5.63 -33.00 -13.27
N ALA A 137 5.72 -31.66 -13.31
CA ALA A 137 5.92 -30.84 -12.11
C ALA A 137 4.70 -30.88 -11.17
N GLN A 138 3.49 -30.83 -11.73
CA GLN A 138 2.24 -30.98 -10.98
C GLN A 138 2.18 -32.33 -10.26
N ASP A 139 2.43 -33.42 -10.99
CA ASP A 139 2.40 -34.78 -10.44
C ASP A 139 3.43 -34.96 -9.32
N ARG A 140 4.66 -34.46 -9.51
CA ARG A 140 5.69 -34.50 -8.47
C ARG A 140 5.24 -33.77 -7.22
N LEU A 141 4.70 -32.56 -7.36
CA LEU A 141 4.26 -31.76 -6.21
C LEU A 141 3.11 -32.44 -5.46
N LEU A 142 2.15 -33.03 -6.19
CA LEU A 142 1.04 -33.78 -5.58
C LEU A 142 1.52 -35.05 -4.87
N GLN A 143 2.50 -35.76 -5.45
CA GLN A 143 3.14 -36.92 -4.80
C GLN A 143 3.88 -36.51 -3.51
N ALA A 144 4.64 -35.41 -3.54
CA ALA A 144 5.32 -34.86 -2.37
C ALA A 144 4.31 -34.47 -1.27
N SER A 145 3.18 -33.86 -1.65
CA SER A 145 2.08 -33.56 -0.74
C SER A 145 1.54 -34.82 -0.07
N GLU A 146 1.17 -35.82 -0.86
CA GLU A 146 0.60 -37.08 -0.37
C GLU A 146 1.57 -37.84 0.55
N ALA A 147 2.85 -37.87 0.18
CA ALA A 147 3.91 -38.45 1.01
C ALA A 147 4.10 -37.69 2.34
N SER A 148 4.01 -36.35 2.30
CA SER A 148 4.15 -35.52 3.50
C SER A 148 2.94 -35.63 4.44
N GLN A 149 1.73 -35.82 3.89
CA GLN A 149 0.49 -35.98 4.62
C GLN A 149 -0.56 -36.64 3.70
N PRO A 150 -0.98 -37.89 3.99
CA PRO A 150 -2.00 -38.57 3.22
C PRO A 150 -3.31 -37.76 3.14
N GLY A 151 -3.90 -37.69 1.95
CA GLY A 151 -5.11 -36.94 1.65
C GLY A 151 -4.92 -35.44 1.42
N SER A 152 -3.70 -34.89 1.59
CA SER A 152 -3.45 -33.45 1.40
C SER A 152 -3.41 -33.01 -0.06
N SER A 153 -3.24 -33.94 -1.00
CA SER A 153 -3.13 -33.66 -2.44
C SER A 153 -4.36 -32.97 -3.03
N ARG A 154 -5.55 -33.12 -2.41
CA ARG A 154 -6.78 -32.45 -2.87
C ARG A 154 -6.73 -30.94 -2.68
N ASP A 155 -6.46 -30.48 -1.45
CA ASP A 155 -6.37 -29.04 -1.13
C ASP A 155 -5.23 -28.39 -1.94
N LEU A 156 -4.10 -29.08 -2.09
CA LEU A 156 -2.98 -28.56 -2.87
C LEU A 156 -3.33 -28.40 -4.35
N ARG A 157 -4.09 -29.35 -4.94
CA ARG A 157 -4.53 -29.27 -6.34
C ARG A 157 -5.39 -28.05 -6.61
N GLU A 158 -6.31 -27.71 -5.70
CA GLU A 158 -7.19 -26.52 -5.85
C GLU A 158 -6.33 -25.24 -5.86
N ARG A 159 -5.29 -25.17 -5.03
CA ARG A 159 -4.36 -24.03 -4.96
C ARG A 159 -3.47 -23.92 -6.20
N MET A 160 -2.97 -25.04 -6.69
CA MET A 160 -2.21 -25.12 -7.94
C MET A 160 -3.04 -24.60 -9.12
N GLN A 161 -4.31 -25.00 -9.20
CA GLN A 161 -5.23 -24.51 -10.24
C GLN A 161 -5.47 -23.00 -10.15
N ALA A 162 -5.66 -22.48 -8.93
CA ALA A 162 -5.81 -21.03 -8.71
C ALA A 162 -4.53 -20.26 -9.10
N PHE A 163 -3.35 -20.78 -8.75
CA PHE A 163 -2.07 -20.19 -9.14
C PHE A 163 -1.91 -20.19 -10.65
N GLU A 164 -2.13 -21.32 -11.33
CA GLU A 164 -2.01 -21.40 -12.79
C GLU A 164 -2.98 -20.49 -13.53
N ALA A 165 -4.22 -20.36 -13.05
CA ALA A 165 -5.21 -19.44 -13.61
C ALA A 165 -4.73 -17.99 -13.47
N SER A 166 -4.27 -17.60 -12.29
CA SER A 166 -3.70 -16.28 -12.01
C SER A 166 -2.43 -16.00 -12.83
N ALA A 167 -1.55 -16.99 -12.94
CA ALA A 167 -0.30 -16.94 -13.70
C ALA A 167 -0.57 -16.69 -15.19
N ARG A 168 -1.56 -17.38 -15.77
CA ARG A 168 -2.02 -17.12 -17.15
C ARG A 168 -2.54 -15.70 -17.33
N GLY A 169 -3.35 -15.21 -16.38
CA GLY A 169 -3.88 -13.84 -16.42
C GLY A 169 -2.81 -12.76 -16.35
N ARG A 170 -1.69 -13.04 -15.69
CA ARG A 170 -0.52 -12.13 -15.58
C ARG A 170 0.54 -12.35 -16.66
N GLY A 171 0.38 -13.35 -17.53
CA GLY A 171 1.36 -13.67 -18.57
C GLY A 171 2.66 -14.31 -18.05
N LEU A 172 2.62 -15.02 -16.92
CA LEU A 172 3.79 -15.77 -16.43
C LEU A 172 4.13 -16.94 -17.35
N SER A 173 5.42 -17.24 -17.49
CA SER A 173 5.89 -18.39 -18.27
C SER A 173 5.59 -19.71 -17.56
N GLN A 174 5.44 -20.80 -18.32
CA GLN A 174 5.32 -22.13 -17.72
C GLN A 174 6.56 -22.52 -16.91
N GLU A 175 7.74 -22.05 -17.33
CA GLU A 175 8.98 -22.27 -16.59
C GLU A 175 8.92 -21.67 -15.17
N GLU A 176 8.34 -20.48 -15.02
CA GLU A 176 8.18 -19.84 -13.72
C GLU A 176 7.21 -20.60 -12.81
N ILE A 177 6.13 -21.15 -13.39
CA ILE A 177 5.19 -22.03 -12.68
C ILE A 177 5.90 -23.30 -12.21
N ILE A 178 6.65 -23.96 -13.10
CA ILE A 178 7.40 -25.19 -12.78
C ILE A 178 8.44 -24.94 -11.68
N LYS A 179 9.20 -23.84 -11.76
CA LYS A 179 10.17 -23.47 -10.72
C LYS A 179 9.49 -23.23 -9.38
N THR A 180 8.36 -22.52 -9.38
CA THR A 180 7.56 -22.29 -8.16
C THR A 180 7.13 -23.63 -7.53
N TYR A 181 6.64 -24.59 -8.32
CA TYR A 181 6.32 -25.94 -7.83
C TYR A 181 7.53 -26.67 -7.28
N GLY A 182 8.71 -26.50 -7.90
CA GLY A 182 9.97 -27.03 -7.37
C GLY A 182 10.26 -26.51 -5.96
N GLU A 183 10.15 -25.21 -5.72
CA GLU A 183 10.40 -24.60 -4.41
C GLU A 183 9.36 -25.03 -3.35
N VAL A 184 8.08 -25.12 -3.73
CA VAL A 184 7.03 -25.67 -2.85
C VAL A 184 7.30 -27.15 -2.54
N GLY A 185 7.73 -27.92 -3.53
CA GLY A 185 8.10 -29.33 -3.37
C GLY A 185 9.24 -29.51 -2.37
N LYS A 186 10.27 -28.65 -2.39
CA LYS A 186 11.38 -28.69 -1.41
C LYS A 186 10.88 -28.63 0.03
N LEU A 187 9.87 -27.82 0.35
CA LEU A 187 9.29 -27.75 1.70
C LEU A 187 8.64 -29.06 2.13
N LEU A 188 7.91 -29.69 1.21
CA LEU A 188 7.17 -30.93 1.47
C LEU A 188 8.09 -32.17 1.52
N GLU A 189 9.16 -32.16 0.73
CA GLU A 189 10.17 -33.23 0.67
C GLU A 189 11.25 -33.11 1.77
N ALA A 190 11.41 -31.92 2.38
CA ALA A 190 12.43 -31.67 3.38
C ALA A 190 12.23 -32.52 4.65
N LYS A 191 13.33 -33.15 5.08
CA LYS A 191 13.43 -33.82 6.38
C LYS A 191 13.48 -32.79 7.51
N ASP A 192 13.09 -33.21 8.70
CA ASP A 192 13.22 -32.35 9.88
C ASP A 192 14.69 -32.01 10.15
N ASN A 193 14.93 -30.73 10.41
CA ASN A 193 16.23 -30.21 10.78
C ASN A 193 16.16 -29.70 12.22
N PRO A 194 16.83 -30.35 13.20
CA PRO A 194 16.76 -29.93 14.59
C PRO A 194 17.37 -28.54 14.86
N GLU A 195 18.15 -27.98 13.93
CA GLU A 195 18.71 -26.63 14.01
C GLU A 195 17.74 -25.54 13.55
N VAL A 196 16.59 -25.90 12.97
CA VAL A 196 15.59 -24.96 12.46
C VAL A 196 14.27 -25.22 13.21
N PRO A 197 13.70 -24.25 13.96
CA PRO A 197 12.52 -24.47 14.80
C PRO A 197 11.21 -24.48 13.97
N ILE A 198 11.21 -25.17 12.83
CA ILE A 198 10.06 -25.30 11.92
C ILE A 198 9.72 -26.77 11.73
N THR A 199 8.51 -27.14 12.17
CA THR A 199 7.99 -28.50 12.10
C THR A 199 7.54 -28.88 10.69
N ALA A 200 7.39 -30.18 10.43
CA ALA A 200 6.80 -30.67 9.19
C ALA A 200 5.39 -30.10 8.93
N GLU A 201 4.58 -29.91 9.98
CA GLU A 201 3.25 -29.28 9.85
C GLU A 201 3.35 -27.82 9.38
N GLN A 202 4.28 -27.07 9.95
CA GLN A 202 4.53 -25.69 9.54
C GLN A 202 5.06 -25.62 8.10
N ARG A 203 5.96 -26.52 7.68
CA ARG A 203 6.40 -26.61 6.27
C ARG A 203 5.25 -26.87 5.31
N ARG A 204 4.30 -27.74 5.67
CA ARG A 204 3.07 -27.96 4.89
C ARG A 204 2.19 -26.70 4.83
N ALA A 205 2.12 -25.92 5.91
CA ALA A 205 1.41 -24.64 5.90
C ALA A 205 2.08 -23.61 4.99
N LEU A 206 3.41 -23.48 5.06
CA LEU A 206 4.19 -22.62 4.17
C LEU A 206 3.99 -22.99 2.70
N ALA A 207 3.99 -24.28 2.36
CA ALA A 207 3.73 -24.76 1.00
C ALA A 207 2.36 -24.30 0.47
N ARG A 208 1.31 -24.33 1.30
CA ARG A 208 -0.03 -23.82 0.94
C ARG A 208 -0.02 -22.30 0.78
N GLN A 209 0.57 -21.58 1.73
CA GLN A 209 0.62 -20.12 1.75
C GLN A 209 1.39 -19.55 0.56
N ILE A 210 2.50 -20.19 0.15
CA ILE A 210 3.25 -19.82 -1.07
C ILE A 210 2.34 -19.89 -2.31
N LEU A 211 1.54 -20.96 -2.45
CA LEU A 211 0.61 -21.08 -3.58
C LEU A 211 -0.57 -20.10 -3.46
N GLU A 212 -1.05 -19.80 -2.25
CA GLU A 212 -2.04 -18.75 -2.01
C GLU A 212 -1.52 -17.38 -2.44
N HIS A 213 -0.32 -17.01 -2.00
CA HIS A 213 0.36 -15.75 -2.33
C HIS A 213 0.64 -15.66 -3.84
N ALA A 214 1.11 -16.75 -4.45
CA ALA A 214 1.32 -16.82 -5.88
C ALA A 214 0.01 -16.72 -6.67
N ALA A 215 -1.11 -17.25 -6.16
CA ALA A 215 -2.41 -17.13 -6.80
C ALA A 215 -3.04 -15.74 -6.63
N ASN A 216 -2.90 -15.13 -5.45
CA ASN A 216 -3.47 -13.84 -5.10
C ASN A 216 -2.44 -12.93 -4.40
N PRO A 217 -1.52 -12.30 -5.15
CA PRO A 217 -0.47 -11.48 -4.54
C PRO A 217 -1.01 -10.27 -3.76
N THR A 218 -2.15 -9.69 -4.14
CA THR A 218 -2.77 -8.55 -3.41
C THR A 218 -3.43 -8.98 -2.08
N GLY A 219 -3.33 -10.26 -1.71
CA GLY A 219 -3.72 -10.71 -0.38
C GLY A 219 -2.60 -10.58 0.64
N ILE A 220 -1.39 -10.17 0.25
CA ILE A 220 -0.22 -10.16 1.15
C ILE A 220 -0.24 -8.89 2.02
N ASP A 221 -0.23 -9.09 3.34
CA ASP A 221 -0.34 -8.02 4.33
C ASP A 221 0.89 -7.94 5.24
N GLN A 222 1.18 -6.74 5.75
CA GLN A 222 2.21 -6.54 6.77
C GLN A 222 1.72 -6.90 8.19
N GLY A 223 0.40 -7.03 8.39
CA GLY A 223 -0.19 -7.22 9.72
C GLY A 223 0.10 -6.04 10.65
N GLN A 224 0.39 -6.32 11.93
CA GLN A 224 0.68 -5.31 12.95
C GLN A 224 2.15 -4.82 12.97
N HIS A 225 2.88 -5.02 11.88
CA HIS A 225 4.33 -4.82 11.80
C HIS A 225 4.67 -3.60 10.94
N ASN A 226 5.83 -2.97 11.16
CA ASN A 226 6.29 -1.81 10.38
C ASN A 226 7.02 -2.25 9.09
N THR A 227 6.54 -3.32 8.44
CA THR A 227 7.18 -4.00 7.29
C THR A 227 6.48 -3.70 5.96
N CYS A 228 5.73 -2.59 5.86
CA CYS A 228 5.07 -2.16 4.62
C CYS A 228 6.01 -2.21 3.40
N ASN A 229 7.25 -1.75 3.58
CA ASN A 229 8.28 -1.75 2.55
C ASN A 229 8.52 -3.14 1.94
N VAL A 230 8.90 -4.13 2.73
CA VAL A 230 9.18 -5.47 2.23
C VAL A 230 7.92 -6.26 1.91
N ALA A 231 6.77 -5.94 2.50
CA ALA A 231 5.48 -6.50 2.08
C ALA A 231 5.14 -6.10 0.63
N THR A 232 5.38 -4.84 0.24
CA THR A 232 5.20 -4.45 -1.19
C THR A 232 6.17 -5.14 -2.15
N LEU A 233 7.37 -5.49 -1.67
CA LEU A 233 8.31 -6.33 -2.44
C LEU A 233 7.83 -7.77 -2.54
N GLU A 234 7.22 -8.30 -1.49
CA GLU A 234 6.63 -9.64 -1.49
C GLU A 234 5.52 -9.74 -2.53
N VAL A 235 4.58 -8.78 -2.54
CA VAL A 235 3.53 -8.65 -3.56
C VAL A 235 4.15 -8.64 -4.96
N ARG A 236 5.12 -7.75 -5.21
CA ARG A 236 5.75 -7.61 -6.52
C ARG A 236 6.46 -8.90 -6.96
N ASN A 237 7.14 -9.59 -6.04
CA ASN A 237 7.84 -10.84 -6.38
C ASN A 237 6.86 -11.98 -6.65
N TYR A 238 5.84 -12.20 -5.83
CA TYR A 238 4.80 -13.19 -6.18
C TYR A 238 4.05 -12.83 -7.46
N TRP A 239 3.96 -11.53 -7.80
CA TRP A 239 3.37 -11.08 -9.04
C TRP A 239 4.21 -11.44 -10.28
N ARG A 240 5.53 -11.25 -10.22
CA ARG A 240 6.43 -11.32 -11.39
C ARG A 240 7.32 -12.56 -11.42
N ASN A 241 7.88 -12.92 -10.26
CA ASN A 241 8.88 -13.97 -10.07
C ASN A 241 8.51 -14.86 -8.85
N PRO A 242 7.33 -15.51 -8.84
CA PRO A 242 6.87 -16.26 -7.68
C PRO A 242 7.84 -17.37 -7.25
N SER A 243 8.65 -17.90 -8.17
CA SER A 243 9.65 -18.91 -7.81
C SER A 243 10.75 -18.35 -6.90
N GLU A 244 11.14 -17.09 -7.07
CA GLU A 244 12.14 -16.47 -6.21
C GLU A 244 11.60 -16.20 -4.81
N ALA A 245 10.37 -15.70 -4.70
CA ALA A 245 9.73 -15.51 -3.40
C ALA A 245 9.55 -16.85 -2.66
N ALA A 246 9.11 -17.89 -3.39
CA ALA A 246 9.01 -19.24 -2.85
C ALA A 246 10.38 -19.79 -2.41
N ARG A 247 11.44 -19.53 -3.17
CA ARG A 247 12.82 -19.94 -2.83
C ARG A 247 13.28 -19.32 -1.52
N ILE A 248 13.06 -18.02 -1.30
CA ILE A 248 13.42 -17.36 -0.04
C ILE A 248 12.75 -18.06 1.14
N VAL A 249 11.44 -18.33 1.04
CA VAL A 249 10.69 -19.00 2.10
C VAL A 249 11.17 -20.43 2.29
N ALA A 250 11.37 -21.19 1.21
CA ALA A 250 11.81 -22.58 1.26
C ALA A 250 13.22 -22.73 1.86
N ASP A 251 14.18 -21.91 1.43
CA ASP A 251 15.56 -21.95 1.91
C ASP A 251 15.61 -21.63 3.41
N VAL A 252 14.97 -20.53 3.83
CA VAL A 252 14.95 -20.14 5.25
C VAL A 252 14.23 -21.20 6.08
N ALA A 253 13.11 -21.74 5.59
CA ALA A 253 12.31 -22.67 6.37
C ALA A 253 12.97 -24.06 6.54
N THR A 254 13.93 -24.41 5.67
CA THR A 254 14.62 -25.70 5.70
C THR A 254 16.03 -25.61 6.29
N THR A 255 16.67 -24.44 6.20
CA THR A 255 18.09 -24.26 6.57
C THR A 255 18.36 -23.10 7.54
N GLY A 256 17.34 -22.31 7.89
CA GLY A 256 17.47 -21.09 8.69
C GLY A 256 18.16 -19.94 7.97
N ARG A 257 18.50 -20.11 6.69
CA ARG A 257 19.28 -19.14 5.90
C ARG A 257 18.81 -19.05 4.45
N TYR A 258 19.14 -17.95 3.80
CA TYR A 258 18.94 -17.71 2.37
C TYR A 258 20.22 -17.16 1.75
N VAL A 259 20.54 -17.58 0.53
CA VAL A 259 21.68 -17.04 -0.22
C VAL A 259 21.15 -16.27 -1.43
N SER A 260 21.36 -14.96 -1.41
CA SER A 260 20.97 -14.05 -2.49
C SER A 260 21.74 -14.31 -3.78
N ARG A 261 21.27 -13.70 -4.88
CA ARG A 261 21.88 -13.83 -6.22
C ARG A 261 23.34 -13.37 -6.25
N ASN A 262 23.70 -12.36 -5.46
CA ASN A 262 25.07 -11.86 -5.34
C ASN A 262 25.89 -12.56 -4.24
N GLY A 263 25.39 -13.66 -3.66
CA GLY A 263 26.12 -14.46 -2.68
C GLY A 263 26.04 -13.97 -1.24
N THR A 264 25.30 -12.89 -0.95
CA THR A 264 25.02 -12.48 0.43
C THR A 264 24.24 -13.59 1.12
N THR A 265 24.77 -14.09 2.24
CA THR A 265 24.08 -15.07 3.09
C THR A 265 23.30 -14.33 4.16
N VAL A 266 21.99 -14.55 4.19
CA VAL A 266 21.06 -14.06 5.19
C VAL A 266 20.78 -15.18 6.18
N VAL A 267 21.08 -14.95 7.46
CA VAL A 267 20.71 -15.84 8.56
C VAL A 267 19.51 -15.27 9.30
N VAL A 268 18.45 -16.04 9.46
CA VAL A 268 17.25 -15.64 10.20
C VAL A 268 17.34 -16.22 11.61
N ASP A 269 17.08 -15.38 12.63
CA ASP A 269 17.10 -15.82 14.02
C ASP A 269 15.94 -16.77 14.34
N ASP A 270 16.20 -17.77 15.20
CA ASP A 270 15.24 -18.80 15.60
C ASP A 270 13.93 -18.22 16.13
N GLN A 271 13.96 -17.09 16.86
CA GLN A 271 12.73 -16.47 17.36
C GLN A 271 11.85 -15.92 16.24
N SER A 272 12.48 -15.52 15.14
CA SER A 272 11.79 -15.04 13.93
C SER A 272 11.25 -16.17 13.06
N LEU A 273 11.65 -17.41 13.34
CA LEU A 273 11.14 -18.62 12.70
C LEU A 273 9.98 -19.26 13.48
N VAL A 274 9.57 -18.65 14.59
CA VAL A 274 8.34 -19.02 15.29
C VAL A 274 7.20 -18.16 14.74
N PRO A 275 6.08 -18.73 14.24
CA PRO A 275 4.94 -17.93 13.77
C PRO A 275 4.36 -17.11 14.92
N ARG A 276 4.14 -15.81 14.69
CA ARG A 276 3.63 -14.87 15.71
C ARG A 276 2.66 -13.83 15.13
N ASN A 277 1.88 -13.20 16.01
CA ASN A 277 1.09 -12.00 15.73
C ASN A 277 0.10 -12.17 14.56
N GLY A 278 -0.57 -13.33 14.54
CA GLY A 278 -1.55 -13.75 13.55
C GLY A 278 -1.08 -14.92 12.67
N ALA A 279 0.23 -15.08 12.50
CA ALA A 279 0.81 -16.19 11.76
C ALA A 279 0.62 -17.56 12.45
N GLU A 280 0.28 -17.59 13.74
CA GLU A 280 0.05 -18.81 14.53
C GLU A 280 -1.11 -19.66 14.00
N SER A 281 -2.06 -19.03 13.30
CA SER A 281 -3.21 -19.73 12.72
C SER A 281 -2.82 -20.69 11.60
N LEU A 282 -1.63 -20.51 11.01
CA LEU A 282 -1.14 -21.26 9.84
C LEU A 282 -2.12 -21.25 8.66
N ARG A 283 -3.01 -20.25 8.63
CA ARG A 283 -4.04 -20.01 7.63
C ARG A 283 -3.98 -18.55 7.22
N LYS A 284 -4.27 -18.25 5.96
CA LYS A 284 -4.38 -16.87 5.54
C LYS A 284 -5.60 -16.22 6.19
N THR A 285 -5.38 -15.06 6.78
CA THR A 285 -6.43 -14.16 7.28
C THR A 285 -6.16 -12.78 6.68
N ASP A 286 -7.22 -12.09 6.28
CA ASP A 286 -7.12 -10.74 5.70
C ASP A 286 -6.61 -9.73 6.74
N GLY A 287 -5.75 -8.80 6.32
CA GLY A 287 -5.12 -7.80 7.20
C GLY A 287 -4.12 -8.39 8.21
N VAL A 288 -3.81 -9.68 8.11
CA VAL A 288 -2.90 -10.41 8.98
C VAL A 288 -1.74 -10.95 8.17
N ARG A 289 -0.53 -10.74 8.68
CA ARG A 289 0.68 -11.37 8.15
C ARG A 289 0.69 -12.84 8.52
N ASP A 290 0.78 -13.70 7.51
CA ASP A 290 0.87 -15.13 7.71
C ASP A 290 2.33 -15.60 7.87
N PHE A 291 2.55 -16.91 7.96
CA PHE A 291 3.87 -17.43 8.29
C PHE A 291 4.86 -17.33 7.12
N ALA A 292 4.39 -17.57 5.89
CA ALA A 292 5.20 -17.34 4.68
C ALA A 292 5.61 -15.87 4.55
N GLY A 293 4.67 -14.94 4.79
CA GLY A 293 4.94 -13.51 4.78
C GLY A 293 5.93 -13.10 5.88
N GLN A 294 5.81 -13.66 7.09
CA GLN A 294 6.78 -13.42 8.16
C GLN A 294 8.21 -13.83 7.74
N ILE A 295 8.38 -15.05 7.20
CA ILE A 295 9.68 -15.55 6.76
C ILE A 295 10.25 -14.68 5.64
N PHE A 296 9.45 -14.41 4.60
CA PHE A 296 9.88 -13.58 3.47
C PHE A 296 10.30 -12.19 3.92
N GLN A 297 9.45 -11.50 4.69
CA GLN A 297 9.68 -10.11 5.09
C GLN A 297 10.89 -9.98 6.01
N VAL A 298 11.07 -10.89 6.98
CA VAL A 298 12.27 -10.88 7.84
C VAL A 298 13.54 -11.15 7.03
N ALA A 299 13.50 -12.10 6.08
CA ALA A 299 14.64 -12.38 5.20
C ALA A 299 14.97 -11.19 4.29
N ALA A 300 13.96 -10.53 3.72
CA ALA A 300 14.13 -9.36 2.86
C ALA A 300 14.74 -8.16 3.60
N VAL A 301 14.33 -7.90 4.85
CA VAL A 301 14.96 -6.84 5.66
C VAL A 301 16.40 -7.20 6.00
N ASN A 302 16.66 -8.46 6.38
CA ASN A 302 18.01 -8.93 6.69
C ASN A 302 18.95 -8.93 5.49
N LEU A 303 18.43 -9.07 4.27
CA LEU A 303 19.23 -8.98 3.05
C LEU A 303 19.98 -7.64 2.95
N TYR A 304 19.38 -6.54 3.40
CA TYR A 304 20.07 -5.27 3.50
C TYR A 304 21.04 -5.23 4.68
N TYR A 305 20.56 -5.53 5.89
CA TYR A 305 21.37 -5.33 7.09
C TYR A 305 22.59 -6.25 7.15
N GLN A 306 22.47 -7.52 6.76
CA GLN A 306 23.59 -8.47 6.78
C GLN A 306 24.57 -8.26 5.62
N LYS A 307 24.13 -7.60 4.54
CA LYS A 307 25.02 -7.11 3.49
C LYS A 307 25.89 -5.97 3.97
N GLU A 308 25.32 -5.03 4.72
CA GLU A 308 26.05 -3.89 5.30
C GLU A 308 26.94 -4.32 6.49
N ASN A 309 26.41 -5.19 7.36
CA ASN A 309 27.13 -5.74 8.49
C ASN A 309 26.60 -7.14 8.85
N PRO A 310 27.38 -8.22 8.65
CA PRO A 310 26.92 -9.60 8.88
C PRO A 310 26.56 -9.92 10.34
N ASN A 311 26.95 -9.06 11.29
CA ASN A 311 26.58 -9.20 12.70
C ASN A 311 25.24 -8.54 13.05
N VAL A 312 24.66 -7.74 12.16
CA VAL A 312 23.38 -7.06 12.41
C VAL A 312 22.23 -7.88 11.85
N ARG A 313 21.23 -8.16 12.68
CA ARG A 313 20.05 -8.94 12.30
C ARG A 313 18.77 -8.22 12.66
N TYR A 314 17.86 -8.18 11.71
CA TYR A 314 16.48 -7.85 11.95
C TYR A 314 15.73 -9.08 12.44
N GLU A 315 14.93 -8.92 13.49
CA GLU A 315 14.25 -10.02 14.15
C GLU A 315 12.81 -9.68 14.49
N GLN A 316 12.00 -10.74 14.57
CA GLN A 316 10.64 -10.71 15.09
C GLN A 316 10.58 -11.53 16.37
N ARG A 317 10.38 -10.86 17.51
CA ARG A 317 10.22 -11.47 18.84
C ARG A 317 8.77 -11.35 19.32
N ALA A 318 8.48 -11.98 20.45
CA ALA A 318 7.22 -11.77 21.15
C ALA A 318 7.09 -10.30 21.60
N PRO A 319 5.96 -9.62 21.30
CA PRO A 319 5.64 -8.31 21.86
C PRO A 319 5.78 -8.26 23.38
N GLN A 320 6.34 -7.18 23.90
CA GLN A 320 6.31 -6.86 25.33
C GLN A 320 4.95 -6.21 25.69
N PRO A 321 4.13 -6.85 26.54
CA PRO A 321 2.84 -6.28 26.95
C PRO A 321 3.01 -4.94 27.68
N GLY A 322 2.06 -4.03 27.50
CA GLY A 322 1.97 -2.78 28.25
C GLY A 322 2.96 -1.68 27.82
N ARG A 323 3.68 -1.84 26.71
CA ARG A 323 4.53 -0.77 26.14
C ARG A 323 3.68 0.31 25.46
N THR A 324 4.19 1.55 25.47
CA THR A 324 3.65 2.70 24.73
C THR A 324 4.79 3.37 23.95
N PRO A 325 4.74 3.42 22.61
CA PRO A 325 3.75 2.76 21.75
C PRO A 325 3.76 1.23 21.91
N PRO A 326 2.69 0.53 21.50
CA PRO A 326 2.64 -0.93 21.53
C PRO A 326 3.86 -1.56 20.86
N ASP A 327 4.41 -2.60 21.48
CA ASP A 327 5.58 -3.29 20.96
C ASP A 327 5.17 -4.25 19.84
N SER A 328 5.60 -4.00 18.61
CA SER A 328 5.35 -4.90 17.48
C SER A 328 6.19 -6.17 17.53
N GLY A 329 7.14 -6.28 18.48
CA GLY A 329 8.11 -7.36 18.59
C GLY A 329 9.29 -7.24 17.63
N GLU A 330 9.31 -6.24 16.75
CA GLU A 330 10.36 -6.00 15.76
C GLU A 330 11.62 -5.46 16.44
N ARG A 331 12.80 -5.99 16.09
CA ARG A 331 14.09 -5.59 16.67
C ARG A 331 15.18 -5.58 15.61
N LEU A 332 16.12 -4.65 15.74
CA LEU A 332 17.42 -4.73 15.07
C LEU A 332 18.48 -5.02 16.12
N MET A 333 19.16 -6.16 16.00
CA MET A 333 20.11 -6.71 16.97
C MET A 333 21.51 -6.73 16.40
N ASP A 334 22.51 -6.43 17.21
CA ASP A 334 23.94 -6.55 16.92
C ASP A 334 24.52 -7.73 17.70
N TYR A 335 25.00 -8.73 16.96
CA TYR A 335 25.62 -9.95 17.45
C TYR A 335 27.15 -9.86 17.58
N SER A 336 27.75 -8.67 17.37
CA SER A 336 29.17 -8.46 17.66
C SER A 336 29.49 -8.51 19.15
N THR A 337 28.46 -8.45 20.01
CA THR A 337 28.55 -8.59 21.46
C THR A 337 27.88 -9.87 21.95
N ASN A 338 28.33 -10.38 23.11
CA ASN A 338 27.68 -11.49 23.81
C ASN A 338 27.33 -11.08 25.26
N PRO A 339 26.05 -10.89 25.61
CA PRO A 339 24.86 -11.13 24.78
C PRO A 339 24.69 -10.11 23.63
N PRO A 340 23.94 -10.44 22.57
CA PRO A 340 23.57 -9.49 21.51
C PRO A 340 22.84 -8.27 22.08
N THR A 341 23.05 -7.11 21.47
CA THR A 341 22.47 -5.84 21.92
C THR A 341 21.57 -5.22 20.85
N GLU A 342 20.50 -4.53 21.23
CA GLU A 342 19.66 -3.82 20.24
C GLU A 342 20.41 -2.61 19.68
N VAL A 343 20.44 -2.50 18.35
CA VAL A 343 21.04 -1.38 17.62
C VAL A 343 20.35 -0.08 18.01
N GLY A 344 21.14 0.97 18.25
CA GLY A 344 20.65 2.29 18.60
C GLY A 344 20.25 2.46 20.06
N ARG A 345 20.32 1.41 20.89
CA ARG A 345 20.11 1.58 22.33
C ARG A 345 21.21 2.42 22.95
N PRO A 346 20.87 3.45 23.76
CA PRO A 346 21.87 4.18 24.52
C PRO A 346 22.62 3.25 25.47
N ASN A 347 23.91 3.55 25.69
CA ASN A 347 24.71 2.86 26.70
C ASN A 347 24.10 3.07 28.10
N LEU A 348 24.54 2.27 29.07
CA LEU A 348 23.98 2.27 30.43
C LEU A 348 23.99 3.66 31.07
N LEU A 349 25.03 4.46 30.80
CA LEU A 349 25.15 5.83 31.32
C LEU A 349 24.00 6.73 30.84
N PHE A 350 23.69 6.73 29.54
CA PHE A 350 22.57 7.54 29.03
C PHE A 350 21.20 7.05 29.52
N ARG A 351 21.04 5.74 29.77
CA ARG A 351 19.83 5.21 30.43
C ARG A 351 19.69 5.70 31.86
N THR A 352 20.78 5.74 32.63
CA THR A 352 20.74 6.32 33.99
C THR A 352 20.42 7.81 34.01
N LEU A 353 20.65 8.51 32.89
CA LEU A 353 20.30 9.92 32.69
C LEU A 353 18.91 10.12 32.08
N GLY A 354 18.09 9.06 31.96
CA GLY A 354 16.71 9.14 31.50
C GLY A 354 16.51 9.17 29.99
N ALA A 355 17.52 8.80 29.18
CA ALA A 355 17.32 8.62 27.75
C ALA A 355 16.39 7.44 27.48
N ASP A 356 15.43 7.62 26.56
CA ASP A 356 14.48 6.59 26.17
C ASP A 356 15.19 5.31 25.68
N ASP A 357 14.85 4.16 26.26
CA ASP A 357 15.37 2.82 25.92
C ASP A 357 14.74 2.27 24.63
N ALA A 358 14.72 3.08 23.58
CA ALA A 358 14.18 2.70 22.28
C ALA A 358 15.33 2.32 21.35
N GLY A 359 15.69 1.02 21.35
CA GLY A 359 16.44 0.45 20.23
C GLY A 359 15.68 0.62 18.91
N LYS A 360 16.33 0.36 17.78
CA LYS A 360 15.66 0.34 16.47
C LYS A 360 14.67 -0.83 16.41
N ARG A 361 13.37 -0.51 16.29
CA ARG A 361 12.24 -1.46 16.28
C ARG A 361 11.41 -1.41 15.00
N GLN A 362 12.04 -1.06 13.89
CA GLN A 362 11.43 -1.01 12.57
C GLN A 362 12.51 -1.29 11.52
N PRO A 363 12.14 -1.73 10.31
CA PRO A 363 13.09 -2.01 9.24
C PRO A 363 13.97 -0.83 8.83
N ASP A 364 13.49 0.42 8.94
CA ASP A 364 14.26 1.65 8.62
C ASP A 364 14.94 1.61 7.23
N LEU A 365 14.22 1.04 6.24
CA LEU A 365 14.65 0.98 4.84
C LEU A 365 14.09 2.18 4.09
N THR A 366 14.99 3.06 3.63
CA THR A 366 14.67 4.15 2.70
C THR A 366 14.29 3.58 1.33
N THR A 367 13.72 4.39 0.44
CA THR A 367 13.37 3.97 -0.92
C THR A 367 14.58 3.48 -1.73
N ASP A 368 15.75 4.09 -1.55
CA ASP A 368 16.99 3.62 -2.18
C ASP A 368 17.41 2.25 -1.68
N ARG A 369 17.33 1.99 -0.37
CA ARG A 369 17.62 0.67 0.21
C ARG A 369 16.61 -0.36 -0.26
N LEU A 370 15.33 0.01 -0.32
CA LEU A 370 14.28 -0.86 -0.82
C LEU A 370 14.50 -1.23 -2.29
N ARG A 371 14.93 -0.28 -3.12
CA ARG A 371 15.31 -0.51 -4.51
C ARG A 371 16.46 -1.50 -4.63
N LEU A 372 17.51 -1.36 -3.80
CA LEU A 372 18.64 -2.29 -3.78
C LEU A 372 18.21 -3.72 -3.43
N ILE A 373 17.39 -3.89 -2.39
CA ILE A 373 16.86 -5.20 -1.97
C ILE A 373 15.96 -5.79 -3.07
N GLY A 374 15.03 -5.00 -3.60
CA GLY A 374 14.10 -5.45 -4.65
C GLY A 374 14.83 -5.91 -5.90
N ASN A 375 15.88 -5.21 -6.33
CA ASN A 375 16.73 -5.59 -7.45
C ASN A 375 17.53 -6.87 -7.16
N GLU A 376 18.06 -7.01 -5.95
CA GLU A 376 18.80 -8.22 -5.52
C GLU A 376 17.91 -9.45 -5.53
N ILE A 377 16.66 -9.35 -5.06
CA ILE A 377 15.70 -10.45 -5.05
C ILE A 377 15.28 -10.77 -6.49
N SER A 378 14.70 -9.78 -7.19
CA SER A 378 14.09 -9.98 -8.51
C SER A 378 15.10 -10.23 -9.64
N GLY A 379 16.36 -9.84 -9.46
CA GLY A 379 17.36 -9.79 -10.53
C GLY A 379 17.15 -8.63 -11.51
N GLU A 380 16.19 -7.73 -11.26
CA GLU A 380 15.99 -6.54 -12.08
C GLU A 380 17.14 -5.55 -11.90
N ARG A 381 17.54 -4.90 -12.99
CA ARG A 381 18.64 -3.90 -12.98
C ARG A 381 18.12 -2.46 -12.90
N SER A 382 16.89 -2.21 -13.36
CA SER A 382 16.27 -0.89 -13.37
C SER A 382 15.62 -0.58 -12.02
N GLY A 383 15.77 0.66 -11.55
CA GLY A 383 15.11 1.16 -10.35
C GLY A 383 13.70 1.70 -10.56
N ASP A 384 13.21 1.68 -11.81
CA ASP A 384 12.03 2.42 -12.26
C ASP A 384 10.71 1.84 -11.76
N TRP A 385 10.75 0.65 -11.15
CA TRP A 385 9.59 0.04 -10.52
C TRP A 385 9.21 0.68 -9.19
N LEU A 386 10.09 1.49 -8.59
CA LEU A 386 9.84 2.24 -7.36
C LEU A 386 9.71 3.73 -7.65
N LEU A 387 8.54 4.30 -7.33
CA LEU A 387 8.21 5.70 -7.50
C LEU A 387 8.15 6.42 -6.14
N ASP A 388 8.81 7.57 -6.03
CA ASP A 388 8.80 8.43 -4.86
C ASP A 388 8.89 9.92 -5.26
N TYR A 389 8.80 10.82 -4.29
CA TYR A 389 8.87 12.27 -4.56
C TYR A 389 10.24 12.74 -5.07
N GLY A 390 11.29 11.93 -4.90
CA GLY A 390 12.63 12.20 -5.37
C GLY A 390 12.79 11.93 -6.86
N ASN A 391 12.06 10.96 -7.39
CA ASN A 391 12.16 10.54 -8.79
C ASN A 391 10.92 10.81 -9.65
N VAL A 392 9.86 11.43 -9.10
CA VAL A 392 8.68 11.91 -9.85
C VAL A 392 8.45 13.40 -9.57
N ARG A 393 8.46 14.23 -10.62
CA ARG A 393 8.47 15.70 -10.53
C ARG A 393 7.15 16.38 -10.85
N SER A 394 6.23 15.69 -11.52
CA SER A 394 4.91 16.23 -11.88
C SER A 394 3.82 15.14 -11.89
N PRO A 395 2.53 15.51 -11.82
CA PRO A 395 1.44 14.56 -11.99
C PRO A 395 1.44 13.87 -13.36
N GLN A 396 1.81 14.61 -14.41
CA GLN A 396 1.94 14.08 -15.76
C GLN A 396 3.04 13.01 -15.84
N GLU A 397 4.23 13.27 -15.26
CA GLU A 397 5.31 12.29 -15.24
C GLU A 397 4.90 11.02 -14.47
N LEU A 398 4.18 11.16 -13.35
CA LEU A 398 3.65 10.01 -12.63
C LEU A 398 2.74 9.16 -13.53
N GLN A 399 1.80 9.82 -14.20
CA GLN A 399 0.85 9.16 -15.10
C GLN A 399 1.58 8.44 -16.24
N GLU A 400 2.52 9.10 -16.91
CA GLU A 400 3.30 8.53 -18.01
C GLU A 400 4.07 7.28 -17.57
N ARG A 401 4.67 7.29 -16.37
CA ARG A 401 5.38 6.14 -15.82
C ARG A 401 4.45 4.98 -15.47
N ILE A 402 3.29 5.27 -14.88
CA ILE A 402 2.28 4.25 -14.56
C ILE A 402 1.74 3.62 -15.86
N GLU A 403 1.42 4.44 -16.84
CA GLU A 403 0.92 4.00 -18.15
C GLU A 403 1.97 3.16 -18.89
N ALA A 404 3.23 3.61 -18.92
CA ALA A 404 4.32 2.84 -19.49
C ALA A 404 4.50 1.49 -18.79
N ALA A 405 4.45 1.45 -17.45
CA ALA A 405 4.57 0.19 -16.72
C ALA A 405 3.43 -0.80 -17.05
N LYS A 406 2.20 -0.32 -17.25
CA LYS A 406 1.09 -1.17 -17.69
C LYS A 406 1.32 -1.69 -19.11
N ARG A 407 1.65 -0.78 -20.04
CA ARG A 407 1.90 -1.08 -21.46
C ARG A 407 3.04 -2.08 -21.65
N ASP A 408 4.11 -1.94 -20.88
CA ASP A 408 5.34 -2.74 -21.00
C ASP A 408 5.31 -4.00 -20.12
N GLY A 409 4.19 -4.31 -19.46
CA GLY A 409 4.06 -5.50 -18.60
C GLY A 409 4.94 -5.44 -17.35
N ASN A 410 5.26 -4.25 -16.86
CA ASN A 410 6.16 -3.99 -15.72
C ASN A 410 5.46 -3.79 -14.37
N MET A 411 4.13 -3.95 -14.33
CA MET A 411 3.35 -3.95 -13.09
C MET A 411 3.70 -5.13 -12.16
N PRO A 412 3.48 -5.01 -10.84
CA PRO A 412 2.98 -3.82 -10.13
C PRO A 412 4.09 -2.85 -9.75
N LEU A 413 3.87 -1.54 -9.84
CA LEU A 413 4.85 -0.55 -9.33
C LEU A 413 4.76 -0.43 -7.81
N VAL A 414 5.84 -0.08 -7.13
CA VAL A 414 5.85 0.33 -5.73
C VAL A 414 5.84 1.86 -5.67
N VAL A 415 4.98 2.47 -4.87
CA VAL A 415 4.91 3.92 -4.72
C VAL A 415 4.98 4.33 -3.26
N MET A 416 5.86 5.29 -2.95
CA MET A 416 5.94 5.89 -1.61
C MET A 416 4.91 7.01 -1.46
N VAL A 417 4.08 6.89 -0.44
CA VAL A 417 3.00 7.82 -0.12
C VAL A 417 3.12 8.28 1.33
N HIS A 418 2.53 9.43 1.64
CA HIS A 418 2.47 9.92 3.01
C HIS A 418 1.07 9.66 3.58
N THR A 419 1.00 8.89 4.67
CA THR A 419 -0.27 8.47 5.31
C THR A 419 -1.04 9.63 5.93
N GLY A 420 -0.40 10.78 6.12
CA GLY A 420 -1.07 12.03 6.47
C GLY A 420 -1.91 12.67 5.37
N ASN A 421 -1.95 12.11 4.14
CA ASN A 421 -2.79 12.56 3.02
C ASN A 421 -3.89 11.55 2.71
N GLN A 422 -5.02 12.02 2.19
CA GLN A 422 -6.05 11.13 1.67
C GLN A 422 -5.59 10.44 0.38
N PRO A 423 -6.01 9.19 0.12
CA PRO A 423 -6.91 8.39 0.96
C PRO A 423 -6.24 7.68 2.14
N PHE A 424 -4.91 7.60 2.15
CA PHE A 424 -4.15 6.79 3.11
C PHE A 424 -4.34 7.22 4.57
N PHE A 425 -4.72 8.49 4.79
CA PHE A 425 -5.11 8.98 6.10
C PHE A 425 -6.33 8.23 6.64
N SER A 426 -7.39 8.13 5.85
CA SER A 426 -8.58 7.35 6.24
C SER A 426 -8.27 5.86 6.32
N ASP A 427 -7.47 5.36 5.39
CA ASP A 427 -7.09 3.93 5.35
C ASP A 427 -6.32 3.53 6.62
N SER A 428 -5.53 4.46 7.18
CA SER A 428 -4.79 4.29 8.43
C SER A 428 -5.63 4.45 9.71
N GLY A 429 -6.96 4.52 9.59
CA GLY A 429 -7.84 4.80 10.74
C GLY A 429 -7.65 6.20 11.32
N ASN A 430 -7.40 7.20 10.46
CA ASN A 430 -7.13 8.60 10.83
C ASN A 430 -5.82 8.79 11.61
N GLY A 431 -4.77 8.02 11.27
CA GLY A 431 -3.51 8.08 12.00
C GLY A 431 -3.44 7.14 13.23
N ALA A 432 -4.27 6.10 13.27
CA ALA A 432 -4.28 5.14 14.38
C ALA A 432 -3.57 3.80 14.06
N ALA A 433 -3.40 3.46 12.77
CA ALA A 433 -2.74 2.23 12.35
C ALA A 433 -1.24 2.24 12.68
N GLY A 434 -0.63 1.05 12.85
CA GLY A 434 0.82 0.93 12.95
C GLY A 434 1.50 1.49 11.69
N GLY A 435 2.45 2.40 11.86
CA GLY A 435 3.11 3.11 10.75
C GLY A 435 2.34 4.33 10.20
N SER A 436 1.19 4.68 10.79
CA SER A 436 0.44 5.87 10.38
C SER A 436 1.07 7.18 10.88
N GLY A 437 0.71 8.29 10.21
CA GLY A 437 1.29 9.61 10.47
C GLY A 437 2.64 9.87 9.79
N GLY A 438 3.22 8.87 9.14
CA GLY A 438 4.49 8.97 8.41
C GLY A 438 4.42 8.46 6.97
N TRP A 439 5.59 8.10 6.44
CA TRP A 439 5.76 7.50 5.12
C TRP A 439 5.30 6.04 5.09
N HIS A 440 4.67 5.67 3.98
CA HIS A 440 4.19 4.32 3.69
C HIS A 440 4.51 4.00 2.23
N VAL A 441 4.45 2.72 1.87
CA VAL A 441 4.54 2.31 0.47
C VAL A 441 3.39 1.38 0.15
N VAL A 442 2.92 1.44 -1.10
CA VAL A 442 1.83 0.61 -1.61
C VAL A 442 2.16 0.11 -3.02
N ASN A 443 1.42 -0.88 -3.52
CA ASN A 443 1.59 -1.38 -4.87
C ASN A 443 0.53 -0.80 -5.82
N ILE A 444 0.95 -0.25 -6.96
CA ILE A 444 0.06 0.06 -8.09
C ILE A 444 -0.05 -1.20 -8.94
N THR A 445 -1.24 -1.79 -8.99
CA THR A 445 -1.48 -3.07 -9.67
C THR A 445 -2.12 -2.90 -11.04
N ASP A 446 -2.81 -1.79 -11.27
CA ASP A 446 -3.46 -1.51 -12.55
C ASP A 446 -3.64 -0.02 -12.83
N TYR A 447 -3.86 0.29 -14.09
CA TYR A 447 -4.11 1.62 -14.63
C TYR A 447 -5.23 1.58 -15.66
N THR A 448 -6.23 2.44 -15.47
CA THR A 448 -7.32 2.63 -16.43
C THR A 448 -7.22 4.05 -16.99
N PRO A 449 -7.00 4.21 -18.32
CA PRO A 449 -7.01 5.53 -18.93
C PRO A 449 -8.40 6.18 -18.81
N GLY A 450 -8.43 7.49 -18.70
CA GLY A 450 -9.68 8.24 -18.53
C GLY A 450 -9.43 9.71 -18.21
N ASN A 451 -10.51 10.45 -17.96
CA ASN A 451 -10.42 11.83 -17.50
C ASN A 451 -11.30 12.03 -16.24
N PRO A 452 -10.72 11.91 -15.02
CA PRO A 452 -9.32 11.62 -14.74
C PRO A 452 -8.98 10.12 -14.93
N PRO A 453 -7.70 9.77 -15.21
CA PRO A 453 -7.27 8.38 -15.23
C PRO A 453 -7.38 7.78 -13.83
N LYS A 454 -7.52 6.46 -13.74
CA LYS A 454 -7.73 5.74 -12.48
C LYS A 454 -6.61 4.73 -12.22
N VAL A 455 -6.19 4.65 -10.97
CA VAL A 455 -5.07 3.81 -10.50
C VAL A 455 -5.60 2.84 -9.46
N ALA A 456 -5.37 1.55 -9.69
CA ALA A 456 -5.65 0.49 -8.73
C ALA A 456 -4.46 0.34 -7.77
N ILE A 457 -4.77 0.35 -6.48
CA ILE A 457 -3.77 0.28 -5.41
C ILE A 457 -4.09 -0.89 -4.49
N ASP A 458 -3.07 -1.71 -4.26
CA ASP A 458 -3.02 -2.76 -3.24
C ASP A 458 -2.30 -2.20 -2.00
N ASN A 459 -2.99 -2.22 -0.86
CA ASN A 459 -2.54 -1.62 0.39
C ASN A 459 -2.35 -2.70 1.46
N GLN A 460 -1.17 -2.74 2.08
CA GLN A 460 -0.70 -3.85 2.91
C GLN A 460 -1.33 -3.90 4.32
N TRP A 461 -2.50 -3.25 4.49
CA TRP A 461 -3.29 -3.16 5.71
C TRP A 461 -4.61 -3.96 5.63
N GLY A 462 -4.75 -4.84 4.64
CA GLY A 462 -5.94 -5.65 4.41
C GLY A 462 -6.81 -5.17 3.26
N SER A 463 -7.63 -6.09 2.75
CA SER A 463 -8.44 -5.90 1.54
C SER A 463 -9.53 -4.82 1.65
N ASP A 464 -9.90 -4.41 2.87
CA ASP A 464 -10.82 -3.29 3.06
C ASP A 464 -10.17 -1.94 2.69
N ARG A 465 -8.84 -1.85 2.82
CA ARG A 465 -7.99 -0.69 2.48
C ARG A 465 -7.51 -0.68 1.04
N ASP A 466 -7.70 -1.78 0.34
CA ASP A 466 -7.45 -1.86 -1.09
C ASP A 466 -8.34 -0.94 -1.90
N ARG A 467 -7.77 -0.45 -3.00
CA ARG A 467 -8.41 0.42 -3.98
C ARG A 467 -8.41 -0.23 -5.35
N LEU A 468 -8.65 -1.54 -5.38
CA LEU A 468 -8.62 -2.36 -6.58
C LEU A 468 -9.90 -2.20 -7.43
N SER A 469 -11.05 -1.98 -6.80
CA SER A 469 -12.32 -1.80 -7.51
C SER A 469 -12.44 -0.40 -8.13
N GLY A 470 -13.06 -0.31 -9.32
CA GLY A 470 -13.16 0.96 -10.06
C GLY A 470 -13.77 2.13 -9.26
N ALA A 471 -14.65 1.84 -8.29
CA ALA A 471 -15.21 2.86 -7.40
C ALA A 471 -14.23 3.38 -6.34
N LYS A 472 -13.28 2.54 -5.89
CA LYS A 472 -12.28 2.91 -4.87
C LYS A 472 -10.98 3.46 -5.47
N GLN A 473 -10.70 3.18 -6.74
CA GLN A 473 -9.51 3.67 -7.45
C GLN A 473 -9.35 5.20 -7.32
N VAL A 474 -8.10 5.64 -7.27
CA VAL A 474 -7.73 7.06 -7.16
C VAL A 474 -7.25 7.60 -8.50
N SER A 475 -7.28 8.93 -8.66
CA SER A 475 -6.63 9.55 -9.83
C SER A 475 -5.11 9.54 -9.70
N SER A 476 -4.41 9.61 -10.84
CA SER A 476 -2.95 9.85 -10.87
C SER A 476 -2.59 11.15 -10.15
N ASP A 477 -3.38 12.21 -10.35
CA ASP A 477 -3.23 13.49 -9.64
C ASP A 477 -3.30 13.30 -8.12
N MET A 478 -4.34 12.61 -7.61
CA MET A 478 -4.46 12.35 -6.18
C MET A 478 -3.22 11.63 -5.67
N LEU A 479 -2.85 10.53 -6.33
CA LEU A 479 -1.69 9.73 -5.94
C LEU A 479 -0.41 10.57 -5.89
N TYR A 480 -0.15 11.38 -6.91
CA TYR A 480 1.01 12.27 -6.96
C TYR A 480 1.07 13.20 -5.75
N PHE A 481 -0.03 13.85 -5.41
CA PHE A 481 -0.05 14.76 -4.27
C PHE A 481 0.11 14.04 -2.93
N THR A 482 -0.29 12.76 -2.83
CA THR A 482 -0.04 11.96 -1.63
C THR A 482 1.43 11.64 -1.38
N MET A 483 2.28 11.71 -2.41
CA MET A 483 3.73 11.41 -2.31
C MET A 483 4.53 12.49 -1.55
N SER A 484 3.87 13.48 -0.94
CA SER A 484 4.52 14.61 -0.26
C SER A 484 4.01 14.79 1.16
N ASP A 485 4.83 15.36 2.05
CA ASP A 485 4.39 15.71 3.41
C ASP A 485 3.11 16.60 3.34
N PRO A 486 2.04 16.31 4.12
CA PRO A 486 0.83 17.12 4.15
C PRO A 486 1.09 18.59 4.52
N ARG A 487 2.19 18.88 5.23
CA ARG A 487 2.61 20.24 5.64
C ARG A 487 3.42 20.96 4.57
N ASN A 488 3.75 20.32 3.44
CA ASN A 488 4.43 20.98 2.34
C ASN A 488 3.53 22.05 1.72
N SER A 489 3.79 23.32 2.05
CA SER A 489 2.98 24.46 1.64
C SER A 489 2.95 24.70 0.14
N THR A 490 4.04 24.37 -0.57
CA THR A 490 4.13 24.50 -2.03
C THR A 490 3.23 23.46 -2.70
N ARG A 491 3.35 22.19 -2.29
CA ARG A 491 2.50 21.10 -2.80
C ARG A 491 1.02 21.30 -2.48
N ALA A 492 0.69 21.86 -1.32
CA ALA A 492 -0.70 22.20 -0.98
C ALA A 492 -1.29 23.24 -1.95
N ARG A 493 -0.52 24.28 -2.32
CA ARG A 493 -0.96 25.31 -3.28
C ARG A 493 -1.12 24.74 -4.68
N GLU A 494 -0.17 23.93 -5.14
CA GLU A 494 -0.27 23.24 -6.43
C GLU A 494 -1.51 22.35 -6.50
N MET A 495 -1.81 21.60 -5.43
CA MET A 495 -3.00 20.76 -5.36
C MET A 495 -4.29 21.60 -5.44
N MET A 496 -4.33 22.75 -4.75
CA MET A 496 -5.47 23.67 -4.79
C MET A 496 -5.67 24.31 -6.17
N LEU A 497 -4.57 24.68 -6.85
CA LEU A 497 -4.63 25.18 -8.23
C LEU A 497 -5.16 24.10 -9.18
N ARG A 498 -4.63 22.87 -9.10
CA ARG A 498 -5.10 21.74 -9.88
C ARG A 498 -6.58 21.44 -9.63
N ALA A 499 -7.03 21.53 -8.38
CA ALA A 499 -8.45 21.34 -8.06
C ALA A 499 -9.36 22.38 -8.74
N GLY A 500 -8.87 23.63 -8.86
CA GLY A 500 -9.55 24.68 -9.62
C GLY A 500 -9.55 24.46 -11.14
N GLU A 501 -8.46 23.90 -11.69
CA GLU A 501 -8.38 23.50 -13.10
C GLU A 501 -9.35 22.35 -13.42
N MET A 502 -9.35 21.29 -12.61
CA MET A 502 -10.29 20.16 -12.75
C MET A 502 -11.74 20.63 -12.72
N GLN A 503 -12.06 21.64 -11.89
CA GLN A 503 -13.39 22.25 -11.86
C GLN A 503 -13.72 22.96 -13.18
N LYS A 504 -12.78 23.73 -13.76
CA LYS A 504 -12.97 24.41 -15.05
C LYS A 504 -13.08 23.42 -16.21
N GLU A 505 -12.37 22.30 -16.14
CA GLU A 505 -12.40 21.20 -17.10
C GLU A 505 -13.67 20.34 -17.01
N GLY A 506 -14.51 20.54 -15.98
CA GLY A 506 -15.71 19.75 -15.75
C GLY A 506 -15.45 18.33 -15.25
N VAL A 507 -14.24 18.05 -14.74
CA VAL A 507 -13.81 16.74 -14.23
C VAL A 507 -13.55 16.77 -12.72
N MET A 508 -14.34 17.57 -12.02
CA MET A 508 -14.19 17.81 -10.59
C MET A 508 -14.28 16.51 -9.78
N ASP A 509 -13.19 16.15 -9.08
CA ASP A 509 -13.20 15.08 -8.08
C ASP A 509 -13.37 15.72 -6.70
N GLU A 510 -14.51 15.44 -6.06
CA GLU A 510 -14.80 15.98 -4.73
C GLU A 510 -13.73 15.59 -3.71
N ARG A 511 -13.27 14.34 -3.71
CA ARG A 511 -12.27 13.86 -2.73
C ARG A 511 -10.97 14.65 -2.89
N PHE A 512 -10.58 14.90 -4.13
CA PHE A 512 -9.41 15.71 -4.46
C PHE A 512 -9.55 17.16 -3.97
N HIS A 513 -10.69 17.78 -4.22
CA HIS A 513 -10.92 19.17 -3.81
C HIS A 513 -10.95 19.34 -2.29
N LEU A 514 -11.63 18.45 -1.57
CA LEU A 514 -11.69 18.50 -0.10
C LEU A 514 -10.32 18.25 0.52
N GLU A 515 -9.53 17.34 -0.04
CA GLU A 515 -8.16 17.10 0.41
C GLU A 515 -7.27 18.33 0.14
N ALA A 516 -7.40 18.99 -1.01
CA ALA A 516 -6.67 20.22 -1.31
C ALA A 516 -6.93 21.31 -0.26
N LEU A 517 -8.20 21.51 0.14
CA LEU A 517 -8.55 22.44 1.22
C LEU A 517 -7.94 22.05 2.56
N ARG A 518 -8.01 20.76 2.92
CA ARG A 518 -7.44 20.25 4.17
C ARG A 518 -5.93 20.45 4.20
N ARG A 519 -5.22 20.20 3.09
CA ARG A 519 -3.78 20.44 3.00
C ARG A 519 -3.42 21.91 3.06
N MET A 520 -4.21 22.80 2.46
CA MET A 520 -4.02 24.24 2.63
C MET A 520 -4.13 24.66 4.10
N HIS A 521 -5.03 24.03 4.86
CA HIS A 521 -5.13 24.26 6.30
C HIS A 521 -3.93 23.68 7.08
N VAL A 522 -3.61 22.39 6.90
CA VAL A 522 -2.55 21.69 7.65
C VAL A 522 -1.15 22.27 7.36
N SER A 523 -0.94 22.82 6.16
CA SER A 523 0.31 23.52 5.79
C SER A 523 0.38 24.98 6.27
N GLY A 524 -0.67 25.48 6.96
CA GLY A 524 -0.73 26.86 7.45
C GLY A 524 -1.05 27.92 6.39
N ASN A 525 -1.38 27.51 5.15
CA ASN A 525 -1.80 28.44 4.11
C ASN A 525 -3.21 29.02 4.36
N PHE A 526 -4.10 28.26 5.02
CA PHE A 526 -5.40 28.74 5.47
C PHE A 526 -5.50 28.74 6.99
N SER A 527 -5.97 29.86 7.54
CA SER A 527 -6.47 29.87 8.91
C SER A 527 -7.67 28.96 9.05
N GLU A 528 -7.94 28.52 10.27
CA GLU A 528 -9.07 27.65 10.59
C GLU A 528 -10.42 28.24 10.10
N ASN A 529 -10.63 29.54 10.25
CA ASN A 529 -11.85 30.22 9.77
C ASN A 529 -11.98 30.20 8.24
N ILE A 530 -10.88 30.44 7.52
CA ILE A 530 -10.87 30.39 6.05
C ILE A 530 -11.15 28.97 5.57
N TYR A 531 -10.49 27.98 6.18
CA TYR A 531 -10.69 26.58 5.86
C TYR A 531 -12.16 26.16 6.03
N HIS A 532 -12.79 26.44 7.18
CA HIS A 532 -14.19 26.11 7.41
C HIS A 532 -15.14 26.80 6.44
N HIS A 533 -14.89 28.08 6.13
CA HIS A 533 -15.70 28.81 5.16
C HIS A 533 -15.64 28.17 3.77
N LEU A 534 -14.42 27.90 3.26
CA LEU A 534 -14.22 27.30 1.94
C LEU A 534 -14.70 25.85 1.88
N PHE A 535 -14.52 25.09 2.96
CA PHE A 535 -15.04 23.73 3.05
C PHE A 535 -16.57 23.72 2.96
N ARG A 536 -17.27 24.54 3.76
CA ARG A 536 -18.75 24.68 3.68
C ARG A 536 -19.21 25.07 2.28
N ALA A 537 -18.55 26.04 1.65
CA ALA A 537 -18.85 26.45 0.29
C ALA A 537 -18.69 25.29 -0.70
N SER A 538 -17.61 24.53 -0.58
CA SER A 538 -17.35 23.37 -1.44
C SER A 538 -18.43 22.30 -1.30
N ILE A 539 -18.83 21.95 -0.08
CA ILE A 539 -19.94 21.00 0.15
C ILE A 539 -21.23 21.51 -0.51
N ARG A 540 -21.57 22.80 -0.42
CA ARG A 540 -22.75 23.36 -1.11
C ARG A 540 -22.68 23.19 -2.61
N ASN A 541 -21.50 23.39 -3.20
CA ASN A 541 -21.32 23.28 -4.64
C ASN A 541 -21.45 21.84 -5.09
N PHE A 542 -20.85 20.88 -4.36
CA PHE A 542 -20.97 19.46 -4.65
C PHE A 542 -22.40 18.97 -4.51
N ASP A 543 -23.08 19.34 -3.42
CA ASP A 543 -24.49 19.01 -3.23
C ASP A 543 -25.35 19.58 -4.36
N SER A 544 -25.12 20.84 -4.74
CA SER A 544 -25.85 21.46 -5.84
C SER A 544 -25.60 20.76 -7.18
N ALA A 545 -24.38 20.29 -7.45
CA ALA A 545 -24.07 19.54 -8.67
C ALA A 545 -24.70 18.15 -8.65
N TYR A 546 -24.64 17.46 -7.52
CA TYR A 546 -25.12 16.09 -7.33
C TYR A 546 -26.65 15.99 -7.46
N TYR A 547 -27.39 16.90 -6.81
CA TYR A 547 -28.86 16.90 -6.84
C TYR A 547 -29.46 17.50 -8.10
N LYS A 548 -28.67 18.26 -8.88
CA LYS A 548 -29.10 18.74 -10.20
C LYS A 548 -28.86 17.71 -11.31
N ALA A 549 -27.99 16.71 -11.10
CA ALA A 549 -27.81 15.61 -12.03
C ALA A 549 -29.07 14.72 -12.05
N ASN A 550 -29.50 14.30 -13.24
CA ASN A 550 -30.61 13.35 -13.41
C ASN A 550 -30.12 12.13 -14.22
N PRO A 551 -29.95 10.95 -13.59
CA PRO A 551 -30.15 10.67 -12.16
C PRO A 551 -29.05 11.32 -11.27
N PRO A 552 -29.28 11.47 -9.96
CA PRO A 552 -28.23 11.85 -9.03
C PRO A 552 -27.04 10.91 -9.19
N LEU A 553 -25.82 11.45 -9.13
CA LEU A 553 -24.60 10.63 -9.15
C LEU A 553 -24.61 9.67 -7.95
N PRO A 554 -23.83 8.59 -7.92
CA PRO A 554 -23.71 7.76 -6.72
C PRO A 554 -22.73 8.38 -5.71
N PHE A 555 -23.10 8.40 -4.42
CA PHE A 555 -22.24 8.84 -3.34
C PHE A 555 -21.28 7.71 -2.93
N SER A 556 -19.96 7.96 -2.95
CA SER A 556 -19.00 6.96 -2.47
C SER A 556 -18.86 7.03 -0.94
N ASN A 557 -18.74 5.88 -0.28
CA ASN A 557 -18.49 5.81 1.17
C ASN A 557 -17.19 6.55 1.57
N ASP A 558 -16.18 6.57 0.70
CA ASP A 558 -14.93 7.30 0.94
C ASP A 558 -15.15 8.82 0.97
N THR A 559 -15.92 9.34 0.01
CA THR A 559 -16.30 10.76 -0.01
C THR A 559 -17.08 11.11 1.25
N TRP A 560 -18.02 10.25 1.65
CA TRP A 560 -18.78 10.41 2.88
C TRP A 560 -17.87 10.48 4.11
N ASN A 561 -16.96 9.51 4.26
CA ASN A 561 -16.03 9.46 5.38
C ASN A 561 -15.13 10.70 5.43
N LEU A 562 -14.64 11.17 4.28
CA LEU A 562 -13.83 12.39 4.20
C LEU A 562 -14.62 13.62 4.65
N ARG A 563 -15.87 13.76 4.18
CA ARG A 563 -16.78 14.83 4.63
C ARG A 563 -16.94 14.75 6.15
N MET A 564 -17.25 13.58 6.67
CA MET A 564 -17.49 13.37 8.10
C MET A 564 -16.26 13.66 8.97
N GLN A 565 -15.07 13.25 8.55
CA GLN A 565 -13.82 13.56 9.25
C GLN A 565 -13.56 15.07 9.28
N ALA A 566 -13.69 15.73 8.12
CA ALA A 566 -13.48 17.16 8.03
C ALA A 566 -14.51 17.95 8.85
N VAL A 567 -15.77 17.48 8.89
CA VAL A 567 -16.80 18.06 9.76
C VAL A 567 -16.48 17.81 11.23
N ALA A 568 -16.09 16.59 11.61
CA ALA A 568 -15.75 16.26 13.00
C ALA A 568 -14.55 17.06 13.53
N ALA A 569 -13.65 17.51 12.66
CA ALA A 569 -12.51 18.36 13.01
C ALA A 569 -12.88 19.85 13.22
N MET A 570 -14.10 20.28 12.87
CA MET A 570 -14.49 21.69 13.01
C MET A 570 -14.95 22.02 14.43
N PRO A 571 -14.94 23.30 14.84
CA PRO A 571 -15.66 23.79 16.00
C PRO A 571 -17.11 23.33 15.94
N LEU A 572 -17.66 22.96 17.08
CA LEU A 572 -18.99 22.35 17.18
C LEU A 572 -20.07 23.15 16.45
N GLN A 573 -19.99 24.49 16.45
CA GLN A 573 -20.97 25.25 15.69
C GLN A 573 -20.90 25.00 14.18
N SER A 574 -19.70 24.93 13.63
CA SER A 574 -19.49 24.59 12.24
C SER A 574 -20.01 23.20 11.89
N GLN A 575 -19.90 22.25 12.82
CA GLN A 575 -20.44 20.90 12.62
C GLN A 575 -21.95 20.95 12.44
N ILE A 576 -22.65 21.59 13.39
CA ILE A 576 -24.11 21.70 13.38
C ILE A 576 -24.60 22.42 12.12
N GLU A 577 -23.96 23.52 11.75
CA GLU A 577 -24.29 24.24 10.51
C GLU A 577 -24.08 23.37 9.27
N MET A 578 -23.01 22.58 9.22
CA MET A 578 -22.77 21.66 8.11
C MET A 578 -23.84 20.57 8.03
N PHE A 579 -24.17 19.93 9.15
CA PHE A 579 -25.19 18.89 9.16
C PHE A 579 -26.56 19.44 8.76
N ASN A 580 -26.91 20.64 9.22
CA ASN A 580 -28.13 21.31 8.78
C ASN A 580 -28.11 21.57 7.27
N GLN A 581 -26.98 22.03 6.73
CA GLN A 581 -26.81 22.25 5.31
C GLN A 581 -26.98 20.95 4.52
N MET A 582 -26.29 19.87 4.93
CA MET A 582 -26.35 18.55 4.28
C MET A 582 -27.74 17.94 4.36
N ARG A 583 -28.47 18.16 5.47
CA ARG A 583 -29.87 17.74 5.60
C ARG A 583 -30.75 18.50 4.62
N ASN A 584 -30.58 19.82 4.54
CA ASN A 584 -31.41 20.69 3.71
C ASN A 584 -31.14 20.49 2.21
N SER A 585 -29.93 20.11 1.82
CA SER A 585 -29.60 19.72 0.43
C SER A 585 -30.07 18.32 0.07
N GLY A 586 -30.46 17.50 1.06
CA GLY A 586 -30.82 16.10 0.88
C GLY A 586 -29.63 15.14 0.94
N SER A 587 -28.40 15.63 1.10
CA SER A 587 -27.14 14.86 1.18
C SER A 587 -27.12 13.85 2.32
N ILE A 588 -27.93 14.07 3.34
CA ILE A 588 -28.21 13.09 4.37
C ILE A 588 -29.69 12.97 4.63
N SER A 589 -30.10 11.75 4.97
CA SER A 589 -31.43 11.50 5.49
C SER A 589 -31.62 12.20 6.84
N LYS A 590 -32.87 12.40 7.20
CA LYS A 590 -33.24 12.99 8.49
C LYS A 590 -32.79 12.15 9.67
N GLU A 591 -32.83 10.83 9.50
CA GLU A 591 -32.39 9.83 10.47
C GLU A 591 -30.86 9.90 10.63
N THR A 592 -30.13 10.02 9.52
CA THR A 592 -28.66 10.16 9.54
C THR A 592 -28.25 11.46 10.22
N PHE A 593 -28.89 12.58 9.88
CA PHE A 593 -28.71 13.86 10.57
C PHE A 593 -28.96 13.69 12.07
N SER A 594 -30.06 13.04 12.43
CA SER A 594 -30.45 12.89 13.83
C SER A 594 -29.42 12.09 14.62
N SER A 595 -29.01 10.93 14.10
CA SER A 595 -28.01 10.06 14.71
C SER A 595 -26.67 10.76 14.92
N VAL A 596 -26.20 11.52 13.93
CA VAL A 596 -24.92 12.23 14.00
C VAL A 596 -24.96 13.37 15.01
N VAL A 597 -26.02 14.19 14.99
CA VAL A 597 -26.18 15.30 15.94
C VAL A 597 -26.30 14.79 17.37
N VAL A 598 -27.00 13.67 17.56
CA VAL A 598 -27.13 12.97 18.85
C VAL A 598 -25.75 12.48 19.36
N ASP A 599 -24.94 11.87 18.50
CA ASP A 599 -23.60 11.41 18.87
C ASP A 599 -22.67 12.58 19.26
N ILE A 600 -22.67 13.64 18.45
CA ILE A 600 -21.91 14.87 18.71
C ILE A 600 -22.32 15.48 20.06
N TYR A 601 -23.62 15.53 20.34
CA TYR A 601 -24.12 15.99 21.63
C TYR A 601 -23.60 15.11 22.77
N GLY A 602 -23.69 13.78 22.64
CA GLY A 602 -23.17 12.82 23.61
C GLY A 602 -21.69 13.04 23.92
N ARG A 603 -20.84 13.14 22.89
CA ARG A 603 -19.41 13.42 23.03
C ARG A 603 -19.12 14.73 23.77
N SER A 604 -19.86 15.79 23.45
CA SER A 604 -19.70 17.09 24.12
C SER A 604 -19.99 17.08 25.62
N GLN A 605 -20.86 16.17 26.09
CA GLN A 605 -21.18 16.05 27.52
C GLN A 605 -20.06 15.42 28.33
N ASN A 606 -19.15 14.69 27.68
CA ASN A 606 -18.03 13.98 28.29
C ASN A 606 -16.72 14.79 28.33
N GLN A 607 -16.61 15.91 27.60
CA GLN A 607 -15.41 16.75 27.63
C GLN A 607 -15.26 17.45 29.00
N GLY A 608 -14.02 17.54 29.50
CA GLY A 608 -13.67 18.00 30.85
C GLY A 608 -13.99 19.47 31.15
N ASN A 609 -13.70 19.90 32.39
CA ASN A 609 -14.13 21.21 32.94
C ASN A 609 -13.65 22.46 32.15
N SER A 610 -12.63 22.35 31.30
CA SER A 610 -12.11 23.44 30.48
C SER A 610 -13.07 23.93 29.38
N GLU A 611 -14.17 23.21 29.10
CA GLU A 611 -15.13 23.56 28.04
C GLU A 611 -16.56 23.85 28.54
N ARG A 612 -16.74 24.26 29.80
CA ARG A 612 -18.08 24.55 30.37
C ARG A 612 -18.88 25.59 29.58
N ASN A 613 -18.21 26.56 28.95
CA ASN A 613 -18.88 27.59 28.13
C ASN A 613 -19.45 27.02 26.82
N ASN A 614 -18.86 25.95 26.27
CA ASN A 614 -19.40 25.28 25.09
C ASN A 614 -20.72 24.58 25.41
N ARG A 615 -20.89 23.98 26.60
CA ARG A 615 -22.10 23.20 26.95
C ARG A 615 -23.41 23.99 26.86
N PHE A 616 -23.42 25.24 27.32
CA PHE A 616 -24.62 26.09 27.26
C PHE A 616 -24.97 26.48 25.82
N HIS A 617 -23.96 26.77 25.01
CA HIS A 617 -24.12 27.09 23.61
C HIS A 617 -24.67 25.90 22.83
N ILE A 618 -24.09 24.71 23.03
CA ILE A 618 -24.56 23.46 22.42
C ILE A 618 -26.00 23.15 22.83
N ALA A 619 -26.35 23.31 24.10
CA ALA A 619 -27.72 23.09 24.57
C ALA A 619 -28.72 24.11 24.00
N ALA A 620 -28.28 25.33 23.67
CA ALA A 620 -29.11 26.31 22.96
C ALA A 620 -29.30 25.90 21.50
N GLN A 621 -28.24 25.51 20.81
CA GLN A 621 -28.32 25.04 19.42
C GLN A 621 -29.12 23.74 19.26
N MET A 622 -28.96 22.79 20.19
CA MET A 622 -29.76 21.57 20.18
C MET A 622 -31.24 21.89 20.39
N ARG A 623 -31.56 22.92 21.18
CA ARG A 623 -32.94 23.42 21.28
C ARG A 623 -33.43 23.99 19.95
N GLU A 624 -32.61 24.75 19.23
CA GLU A 624 -32.97 25.24 17.89
C GLU A 624 -33.15 24.09 16.89
N ILE A 625 -32.27 23.08 16.90
CA ILE A 625 -32.41 21.88 16.06
C ILE A 625 -33.72 21.16 16.39
N ILE A 626 -33.98 20.90 17.68
CA ILE A 626 -35.23 20.29 18.15
C ILE A 626 -36.44 21.10 17.68
N GLN A 627 -36.38 22.43 17.80
CA GLN A 627 -37.48 23.31 17.39
C GLN A 627 -37.68 23.35 15.86
N SER A 628 -36.63 23.10 15.08
CA SER A 628 -36.70 23.00 13.62
C SER A 628 -37.33 21.68 13.13
N LEU A 629 -37.46 20.67 14.00
CA LEU A 629 -38.08 19.39 13.64
C LEU A 629 -39.62 19.48 13.76
N PRO A 630 -40.37 18.75 12.91
CA PRO A 630 -41.82 18.63 13.05
C PRO A 630 -42.22 18.18 14.47
N PRO A 631 -43.34 18.66 15.03
CA PRO A 631 -43.72 18.38 16.42
C PRO A 631 -43.70 16.89 16.81
N GLY A 632 -44.13 15.99 15.92
CA GLY A 632 -44.14 14.55 16.14
C GLY A 632 -42.75 13.91 16.28
N GLU A 633 -41.70 14.59 15.84
CA GLU A 633 -40.33 14.07 15.82
C GLU A 633 -39.44 14.70 16.89
N GLN A 634 -39.83 15.85 17.43
CA GLN A 634 -39.08 16.52 18.50
C GLN A 634 -38.92 15.60 19.72
N MET A 635 -39.95 14.79 20.04
CA MET A 635 -39.92 13.88 21.18
C MET A 635 -39.02 12.67 20.94
N ALA A 636 -39.08 12.08 19.74
CA ALA A 636 -38.21 10.96 19.34
C ALA A 636 -36.73 11.39 19.35
N PHE A 637 -36.43 12.54 18.77
CA PHE A 637 -35.07 13.10 18.76
C PHE A 637 -34.55 13.40 20.17
N ARG A 638 -35.39 13.97 21.06
CA ARG A 638 -35.04 14.16 22.48
C ARG A 638 -34.75 12.85 23.21
N GLN A 639 -35.52 11.79 22.95
CA GLN A 639 -35.28 10.47 23.56
C GLN A 639 -33.96 9.86 23.09
N GLU A 640 -33.64 10.00 21.81
CA GLU A 640 -32.39 9.52 21.23
C GLU A 640 -31.18 10.28 21.79
N MET A 641 -31.27 11.61 21.94
CA MET A 641 -30.26 12.42 22.63
C MET A 641 -30.01 11.94 24.07
N LEU A 642 -31.08 11.70 24.84
CA LEU A 642 -30.95 11.19 26.22
C LEU A 642 -30.28 9.81 26.25
N ARG A 643 -30.58 8.94 25.27
CA ARG A 643 -29.97 7.62 25.13
C ARG A 643 -28.48 7.72 24.85
N ALA A 644 -28.06 8.57 23.92
CA ALA A 644 -26.65 8.73 23.58
C ALA A 644 -25.83 9.36 24.71
N VAL A 645 -26.37 10.34 25.43
CA VAL A 645 -25.73 10.86 26.65
C VAL A 645 -25.56 9.74 27.69
N GLY A 646 -26.56 8.86 27.81
CA GLY A 646 -26.49 7.68 28.69
C GLY A 646 -25.43 6.66 28.26
N GLN A 647 -25.25 6.42 26.96
CA GLN A 647 -24.22 5.53 26.42
C GLN A 647 -22.82 6.10 26.64
N HIS A 648 -22.60 7.36 26.28
CA HIS A 648 -21.32 8.05 26.43
C HIS A 648 -20.91 8.21 27.90
N ARG A 649 -21.83 8.41 28.84
CA ARG A 649 -21.48 8.44 30.29
C ARG A 649 -21.05 7.09 30.88
N ARG A 650 -21.35 5.98 30.20
CA ARG A 650 -21.05 4.62 30.67
C ARG A 650 -19.76 4.05 30.07
N SER A 651 -19.35 4.54 28.90
CA SER A 651 -18.04 4.33 28.28
C SER A 651 -17.00 5.24 28.90
#